data_AF-A0A7W4NMW3-F1
#
_entry.id   AF-A0A7W4NMW3-F1
#
_cell.length_a   1.000
_cell.length_b   1.000
_cell.length_c   1.000
_cell.angle_alpha   90.00
_cell.angle_beta   90.00
_cell.angle_gamma   90.00
#
_symmetry.space_group_name_H-M   'P 1'
#
loop_
_entity.id
_entity.type
_entity.pdbx_description
1 polymer ?
#
loop_
_entity_poly.entity_id
_entity_poly.type
_entity_poly.pdbx_seq_one_letter_code
_entity_poly.pdbx_strand_id
1 'polypeptide(L)'
;MTSPPLADPPGLLDPEIAAFRRHMAMAGQDFPPFETLPPDAARALAAQARATLPARRPAVAHVGDIVIEEATPPLRARIFSPGPAAEGVLVYLHGGGWTLFGLDTHDRLMREYAVGANLAVVGLDYALAPEHVFPVALEQVMDCLRALPDHLGPLADLPLFVGGDSAGANLSLAAAIGLRDAGAGLHGRLRGLLLSYGVYDSACDTPSYTRFAGPDFMLTRDEMLFFWQRYIPDAARRALPLASPLRADLAGLPPVFMTIAECDVLADENHAMADRLRAAGNAVTARSYPGATHSFLEALDVAGLAARAVGDQIAWLRARRPGRGGGMTLRRGLFLAHRYAGLGIALFLMLAAATGTALVFRDRADAALNPGLFRVPAGPVRPAAELMARVLAAHPSWRVVRFDLRPRSGSALRAVMTRAPGAAPEDVFIDPRDGRVTGTRTRQGRPDRAHAMQLLYDLHDTLALGNAGRLFMGSIAACWLALTVAGLVVTLPRRRPLLAAWRPAWGLNRQMLARRLWPELHRTIGLWTMPFMIVIALTSVAMNFFDEAFAPLAAFLSPPRAGSPFAEGAPPPPARSGSVLDYAAAEAIARAWAARAYPGAMPVALADDPARDLYGVSFAPGGTPLYTGFGRITCEIDRHDGRIVWVDDPRLDGAGTLAIRLLYPLHSGQIGGWPTMAGVLAIGLACGFMIVSGVLPWLRRQTGRPRPRRRA
;
A
#
# COMPACT_ATOMS: atom_id res chain seq x y z
N MET A 1 20.96 -70.60 -40.18
CA MET A 1 19.60 -70.09 -40.45
C MET A 1 19.38 -68.92 -39.54
N THR A 2 19.50 -67.71 -40.10
CA THR A 2 19.27 -66.42 -39.44
C THR A 2 17.77 -66.27 -39.16
N SER A 3 17.41 -66.09 -37.89
CA SER A 3 16.08 -65.66 -37.49
C SER A 3 15.72 -64.34 -38.18
N PRO A 4 14.47 -64.15 -38.60
CA PRO A 4 14.07 -62.95 -39.33
C PRO A 4 14.16 -61.71 -38.41
N PRO A 5 14.37 -60.51 -38.97
CA PRO A 5 14.29 -59.28 -38.20
C PRO A 5 12.89 -59.16 -37.61
N LEU A 6 12.80 -58.81 -36.34
CA LEU A 6 11.57 -58.38 -35.68
C LEU A 6 10.98 -57.24 -36.52
N ALA A 7 9.90 -57.54 -37.24
CA ALA A 7 9.10 -56.53 -37.90
C ALA A 7 8.44 -55.66 -36.82
N ASP A 8 8.53 -54.34 -36.97
CA ASP A 8 7.86 -53.35 -36.13
C ASP A 8 6.37 -53.72 -35.94
N PRO A 9 5.82 -53.76 -34.71
CA PRO A 9 4.37 -53.88 -34.55
C PRO A 9 3.70 -52.64 -35.17
N PRO A 10 2.72 -52.80 -36.07
CA PRO A 10 2.09 -51.66 -36.72
C PRO A 10 1.24 -50.83 -35.73
N GLY A 11 1.50 -49.52 -35.67
CA GLY A 11 0.43 -48.52 -35.58
C GLY A 11 0.15 -47.82 -34.23
N LEU A 12 0.94 -48.01 -33.17
CA LEU A 12 0.66 -47.34 -31.89
C LEU A 12 1.21 -45.90 -31.80
N LEU A 13 2.43 -45.65 -32.28
CA LEU A 13 3.04 -44.33 -32.26
C LEU A 13 2.67 -43.52 -33.50
N ASP A 14 2.57 -42.20 -33.35
CA ASP A 14 2.54 -41.30 -34.49
C ASP A 14 3.82 -41.48 -35.33
N PRO A 15 3.75 -41.58 -36.67
CA PRO A 15 4.91 -41.89 -37.51
C PRO A 15 6.09 -40.93 -37.35
N GLU A 16 5.81 -39.65 -37.15
CA GLU A 16 6.84 -38.61 -36.97
C GLU A 16 7.45 -38.69 -35.57
N ILE A 17 6.64 -39.04 -34.56
CA ILE A 17 7.13 -39.32 -33.20
C ILE A 17 8.00 -40.59 -33.17
N ALA A 18 7.60 -41.65 -33.87
CA ALA A 18 8.42 -42.85 -33.99
C ALA A 18 9.76 -42.55 -34.67
N ALA A 19 9.77 -41.70 -35.70
CA ALA A 19 11.00 -41.25 -36.35
C ALA A 19 11.88 -40.42 -35.41
N PHE A 20 11.29 -39.49 -34.65
CA PHE A 20 12.00 -38.73 -33.62
C PHE A 20 12.62 -39.63 -32.55
N ARG A 21 11.89 -40.63 -32.05
CA ARG A 21 12.41 -41.61 -31.07
C ARG A 21 13.60 -42.38 -31.65
N ARG A 22 13.51 -42.86 -32.89
CA ARG A 22 14.63 -43.56 -33.55
C ARG A 22 15.85 -42.65 -33.69
N HIS A 23 15.66 -41.38 -34.07
CA HIS A 23 16.74 -40.40 -34.13
C HIS A 23 17.43 -40.22 -32.77
N MET A 24 16.65 -40.05 -31.70
CA MET A 24 17.19 -39.91 -30.35
C MET A 24 17.92 -41.17 -29.88
N ALA A 25 17.38 -42.35 -30.19
CA ALA A 25 18.05 -43.62 -29.89
C ALA A 25 19.41 -43.72 -30.61
N MET A 26 19.46 -43.43 -31.92
CA MET A 26 20.73 -43.44 -32.68
C MET A 26 21.73 -42.41 -32.15
N ALA A 27 21.28 -41.20 -31.81
CA ALA A 27 22.14 -40.17 -31.24
C ALA A 27 22.76 -40.58 -29.89
N GLY A 28 22.12 -41.49 -29.16
CA GLY A 28 22.61 -42.05 -27.90
C GLY A 28 23.39 -43.36 -28.03
N GLN A 29 23.37 -44.04 -29.19
CA GLN A 29 23.92 -45.39 -29.36
C GLN A 29 25.43 -45.50 -29.10
N ASP A 30 26.19 -44.44 -29.40
CA ASP A 30 27.64 -44.41 -29.21
C ASP A 30 28.06 -44.06 -27.78
N PHE A 31 27.10 -43.88 -26.87
CA PHE A 31 27.35 -43.44 -25.50
C PHE A 31 26.88 -44.47 -24.48
N PRO A 32 27.59 -44.62 -23.34
CA PRO A 32 27.13 -45.48 -22.26
C PRO A 32 25.81 -44.95 -21.68
N PRO A 33 24.96 -45.83 -21.11
CA PRO A 33 23.71 -45.41 -20.46
C PRO A 33 23.97 -44.31 -19.43
N PHE A 34 23.21 -43.22 -19.48
CA PHE A 34 23.51 -42.01 -18.71
C PHE A 34 23.49 -42.25 -17.20
N GLU A 35 22.78 -43.28 -16.73
CA GLU A 35 22.70 -43.69 -15.33
C GLU A 35 24.05 -44.19 -14.79
N THR A 36 24.93 -44.63 -15.70
CA THR A 36 26.27 -45.13 -15.38
C THR A 36 27.33 -44.03 -15.37
N LEU A 37 27.00 -42.83 -15.84
CA LEU A 37 27.91 -41.70 -15.95
C LEU A 37 27.90 -40.81 -14.68
N PRO A 38 29.01 -40.10 -14.39
CA PRO A 38 29.00 -38.99 -13.44
C PRO A 38 27.98 -37.91 -13.86
N PRO A 39 27.33 -37.19 -12.92
CA PRO A 39 26.25 -36.25 -13.23
C PRO A 39 26.57 -35.22 -14.33
N ASP A 40 27.75 -34.60 -14.27
CA ASP A 40 28.15 -33.60 -15.26
C ASP A 40 28.35 -34.20 -16.66
N ALA A 41 28.89 -35.41 -16.74
CA ALA A 41 29.04 -36.13 -18.01
C ALA A 41 27.68 -36.55 -18.58
N ALA A 42 26.76 -37.03 -17.74
CA ALA A 42 25.39 -37.36 -18.13
C ALA A 42 24.65 -36.12 -18.67
N ARG A 43 24.79 -34.97 -18.01
CA ARG A 43 24.20 -33.69 -18.46
C ARG A 43 24.78 -33.21 -19.79
N ALA A 44 26.10 -33.26 -19.94
CA ALA A 44 26.77 -32.87 -21.18
C ALA A 44 26.34 -33.75 -22.36
N LEU A 45 26.28 -35.06 -22.14
CA LEU A 45 25.80 -36.02 -23.12
C LEU A 45 24.34 -35.75 -23.51
N ALA A 46 23.47 -35.58 -22.51
CA ALA A 46 22.06 -35.30 -22.73
C ALA A 46 21.86 -34.01 -23.55
N ALA A 47 22.65 -32.96 -23.29
CA ALA A 47 22.64 -31.74 -24.08
C ALA A 47 23.18 -31.94 -25.50
N GLN A 48 24.25 -32.72 -25.68
CA GLN A 48 24.82 -33.04 -26.99
C GLN A 48 23.84 -33.81 -27.87
N ALA A 49 23.13 -34.81 -27.32
CA ALA A 49 22.12 -35.56 -28.04
C ALA A 49 21.00 -34.63 -28.57
N ARG A 50 20.53 -33.68 -27.75
CA ARG A 50 19.52 -32.68 -28.16
C ARG A 50 20.05 -31.67 -29.18
N ALA A 51 21.35 -31.37 -29.17
CA ALA A 51 21.94 -30.45 -30.14
C ALA A 51 21.91 -30.98 -31.58
N THR A 52 21.69 -32.29 -31.77
CA THR A 52 21.50 -32.90 -33.10
C THR A 52 20.13 -32.62 -33.71
N LEU A 53 19.15 -32.17 -32.92
CA LEU A 53 17.82 -31.86 -33.39
C LEU A 53 17.81 -30.57 -34.22
N PRO A 54 17.04 -30.51 -35.32
CA PRO A 54 16.76 -29.24 -35.97
C PRO A 54 16.18 -28.27 -34.95
N ALA A 55 16.76 -27.07 -34.86
CA ALA A 55 16.35 -26.06 -33.89
C ALA A 55 16.10 -24.73 -34.60
N ARG A 56 14.99 -24.65 -35.35
CA ARG A 56 14.54 -23.38 -35.95
C ARG A 56 14.03 -22.47 -34.85
N ARG A 57 14.91 -21.71 -34.22
CA ARG A 57 14.58 -20.81 -33.11
C ARG A 57 13.80 -19.58 -33.62
N PRO A 58 12.55 -19.35 -33.17
CA PRO A 58 11.80 -18.15 -33.49
C PRO A 58 12.55 -16.93 -32.96
N ALA A 59 12.57 -15.87 -33.76
CA ALA A 59 13.15 -14.61 -33.34
C ALA A 59 12.30 -14.02 -32.20
N VAL A 60 12.95 -13.73 -31.07
CA VAL A 60 12.37 -12.98 -29.94
C VAL A 60 13.07 -11.64 -29.86
N ALA A 61 12.35 -10.60 -29.42
CA ALA A 61 12.87 -9.24 -29.42
C ALA A 61 14.06 -9.06 -28.47
N HIS A 62 14.06 -9.76 -27.34
CA HIS A 62 15.15 -9.69 -26.36
C HIS A 62 15.33 -11.02 -25.62
N VAL A 63 16.59 -11.40 -25.40
CA VAL A 63 16.99 -12.50 -24.51
C VAL A 63 17.99 -11.95 -23.51
N GLY A 64 17.77 -12.19 -22.22
CA GLY A 64 18.71 -11.77 -21.18
C GLY A 64 18.70 -12.69 -19.98
N ASP A 65 19.87 -12.91 -19.42
CA ASP A 65 20.05 -13.72 -18.22
C ASP A 65 20.00 -12.81 -16.97
N ILE A 66 19.38 -13.31 -15.91
CA ILE A 66 19.30 -12.69 -14.59
C ILE A 66 19.67 -13.71 -13.52
N VAL A 67 19.99 -13.22 -12.32
CA VAL A 67 20.19 -14.04 -11.12
C VAL A 67 19.20 -13.58 -10.05
N ILE A 68 18.45 -14.53 -9.50
CA ILE A 68 17.57 -14.32 -8.36
C ILE A 68 18.36 -14.65 -7.10
N GLU A 69 18.95 -13.61 -6.50
CA GLU A 69 19.78 -13.70 -5.29
C GLU A 69 18.96 -14.10 -4.05
N GLU A 70 17.63 -13.92 -4.08
CA GLU A 70 16.75 -14.29 -2.97
C GLU A 70 16.48 -15.80 -2.87
N ALA A 71 16.84 -16.57 -3.90
CA ALA A 71 16.80 -18.04 -3.86
C ALA A 71 18.07 -18.58 -3.21
N THR A 72 17.98 -19.72 -2.53
CA THR A 72 19.15 -20.37 -1.92
C THR A 72 19.28 -21.82 -2.44
N PRO A 73 20.34 -22.16 -3.19
CA PRO A 73 21.36 -21.25 -3.72
C PRO A 73 20.80 -20.23 -4.73
N PRO A 74 21.54 -19.16 -5.09
CA PRO A 74 21.09 -18.19 -6.08
C PRO A 74 20.65 -18.86 -7.38
N LEU A 75 19.52 -18.45 -7.93
CA LEU A 75 18.89 -19.10 -9.08
C LEU A 75 19.15 -18.30 -10.35
N ARG A 76 19.79 -18.92 -11.35
CA ARG A 76 19.91 -18.34 -12.69
C ARG A 76 18.59 -18.48 -13.44
N ALA A 77 18.23 -17.44 -14.19
CA ALA A 77 17.06 -17.48 -15.06
C ALA A 77 17.33 -16.75 -16.37
N ARG A 78 16.67 -17.18 -17.45
CA ARG A 78 16.73 -16.53 -18.76
C ARG A 78 15.37 -16.01 -19.17
N ILE A 79 15.31 -14.74 -19.53
CA ILE A 79 14.10 -14.05 -19.95
C ILE A 79 14.09 -13.96 -21.47
N PHE A 80 13.08 -14.57 -22.09
CA PHE A 80 12.72 -14.41 -23.49
C PHE A 80 11.55 -13.43 -23.59
N SER A 81 11.79 -12.23 -24.13
CA SER A 81 10.77 -11.21 -24.28
C SER A 81 10.34 -11.07 -25.76
N PRO A 82 9.03 -11.13 -26.06
CA PRO A 82 8.51 -10.84 -27.40
C PRO A 82 8.51 -9.33 -27.71
N GLY A 83 8.92 -8.48 -26.77
CA GLY A 83 8.97 -7.02 -26.91
C GLY A 83 8.13 -6.30 -25.85
N PRO A 84 7.99 -4.96 -25.96
CA PRO A 84 7.29 -4.13 -24.96
C PRO A 84 5.78 -4.41 -24.87
N ALA A 85 5.21 -5.13 -25.85
CA ALA A 85 3.80 -5.49 -25.93
C ALA A 85 3.46 -6.85 -25.30
N ALA A 86 4.35 -7.43 -24.48
CA ALA A 86 4.08 -8.68 -23.77
C ALA A 86 2.80 -8.57 -22.90
N GLU A 87 1.95 -9.58 -22.95
CA GLU A 87 0.61 -9.58 -22.32
C GLU A 87 0.53 -10.40 -21.03
N GLY A 88 1.64 -11.02 -20.64
CA GLY A 88 1.78 -11.87 -19.47
C GLY A 88 3.20 -12.38 -19.33
N VAL A 89 3.42 -13.15 -18.27
CA VAL A 89 4.68 -13.80 -17.94
C VAL A 89 4.41 -15.29 -17.78
N LEU A 90 5.21 -16.14 -18.41
CA LEU A 90 5.25 -17.58 -18.17
C LEU A 90 6.59 -17.93 -17.51
N VAL A 91 6.56 -18.42 -16.28
CA VAL A 91 7.73 -19.07 -15.68
C VAL A 91 7.73 -20.51 -16.14
N TYR A 92 8.82 -20.93 -16.81
CA TYR A 92 8.94 -22.25 -17.39
C TYR A 92 10.04 -23.06 -16.71
N LEU A 93 9.71 -24.28 -16.32
CA LEU A 93 10.61 -25.23 -15.68
C LEU A 93 10.83 -26.41 -16.62
N HIS A 94 12.09 -26.65 -17.00
CA HIS A 94 12.44 -27.73 -17.90
C HIS A 94 12.23 -29.11 -17.27
N GLY A 95 12.12 -30.16 -18.10
CA GLY A 95 12.11 -31.54 -17.66
C GLY A 95 13.50 -32.10 -17.32
N GLY A 96 13.68 -33.42 -17.45
CA GLY A 96 14.97 -34.09 -17.25
C GLY A 96 15.15 -34.78 -15.90
N GLY A 97 14.05 -35.25 -15.29
CA GLY A 97 14.12 -36.07 -14.07
C GLY A 97 14.85 -35.41 -12.89
N TRP A 98 14.74 -34.09 -12.77
CA TRP A 98 15.47 -33.23 -11.81
C TRP A 98 17.00 -33.33 -11.86
N THR A 99 17.55 -34.04 -12.85
CA THR A 99 18.97 -34.46 -12.88
C THR A 99 19.67 -33.96 -14.14
N LEU A 100 18.92 -33.86 -15.24
CA LEU A 100 19.40 -33.54 -16.58
C LEU A 100 18.82 -32.21 -17.07
N PHE A 101 19.32 -31.76 -18.22
CA PHE A 101 18.85 -30.59 -18.98
C PHE A 101 19.10 -29.23 -18.30
N GLY A 102 18.64 -28.18 -18.98
CA GLY A 102 18.82 -26.80 -18.57
C GLY A 102 18.14 -25.85 -19.55
N LEU A 103 18.46 -24.57 -19.43
CA LEU A 103 17.87 -23.52 -20.27
C LEU A 103 18.09 -23.72 -21.77
N ASP A 104 19.25 -24.24 -22.17
CA ASP A 104 19.62 -24.37 -23.58
C ASP A 104 18.86 -25.51 -24.28
N THR A 105 18.56 -26.61 -23.59
CA THR A 105 17.79 -27.72 -24.17
C THR A 105 16.32 -27.36 -24.39
N HIS A 106 15.79 -26.37 -23.66
CA HIS A 106 14.41 -25.91 -23.76
C HIS A 106 14.28 -24.51 -24.43
N ASP A 107 15.38 -23.93 -24.91
CA ASP A 107 15.42 -22.59 -25.54
C ASP A 107 14.42 -22.48 -26.69
N ARG A 108 14.35 -23.50 -27.56
CA ARG A 108 13.42 -23.58 -28.70
C ARG A 108 11.95 -23.49 -28.26
N LEU A 109 11.58 -24.28 -27.26
CA LEU A 109 10.21 -24.38 -26.75
C LEU A 109 9.80 -23.10 -26.01
N MET A 110 10.69 -22.54 -25.20
CA MET A 110 10.45 -21.27 -24.52
C MET A 110 10.27 -20.10 -25.49
N ARG A 111 10.98 -20.09 -26.62
CA ARG A 111 10.76 -19.11 -27.70
C ARG A 111 9.40 -19.28 -28.38
N GLU A 112 8.91 -20.50 -28.58
CA GLU A 112 7.54 -20.72 -29.09
C GLU A 112 6.49 -20.11 -28.18
N TYR A 113 6.59 -20.33 -26.86
CA TYR A 113 5.68 -19.68 -25.94
C TYR A 113 5.84 -18.16 -25.94
N ALA A 114 7.08 -17.65 -26.03
CA ALA A 114 7.29 -16.21 -26.01
C ALA A 114 6.62 -15.51 -27.22
N VAL A 115 6.86 -16.02 -28.43
CA VAL A 115 6.31 -15.47 -29.67
C VAL A 115 4.84 -15.85 -29.82
N GLY A 116 4.53 -17.14 -29.79
CA GLY A 116 3.19 -17.67 -29.99
C GLY A 116 2.23 -17.19 -28.91
N ALA A 117 2.61 -17.25 -27.63
CA ALA A 117 1.75 -16.77 -26.55
C ALA A 117 1.97 -15.29 -26.20
N ASN A 118 2.78 -14.50 -26.93
CA ASN A 118 3.06 -13.08 -26.64
C ASN A 118 3.27 -12.82 -25.13
N LEU A 119 3.99 -13.73 -24.47
CA LEU A 119 4.32 -13.68 -23.04
C LEU A 119 5.83 -13.48 -22.91
N ALA A 120 6.26 -12.76 -21.89
CA ALA A 120 7.66 -12.89 -21.47
C ALA A 120 7.82 -14.29 -20.84
N VAL A 121 8.77 -15.09 -21.31
CA VAL A 121 9.03 -16.42 -20.76
C VAL A 121 10.29 -16.35 -19.91
N VAL A 122 10.19 -16.79 -18.65
CA VAL A 122 11.29 -16.84 -17.69
C VAL A 122 11.62 -18.31 -17.46
N GLY A 123 12.66 -18.81 -18.12
CA GLY A 123 13.19 -20.15 -17.88
C GLY A 123 14.03 -20.17 -16.61
N LEU A 124 13.84 -21.17 -15.75
CA LEU A 124 14.61 -21.33 -14.50
C LEU A 124 15.67 -22.43 -14.65
N ASP A 125 16.90 -22.12 -14.28
CA ASP A 125 18.05 -23.03 -14.21
C ASP A 125 18.18 -23.56 -12.77
N TYR A 126 17.17 -24.33 -12.34
CA TYR A 126 17.05 -24.77 -10.94
C TYR A 126 18.10 -25.82 -10.57
N ALA A 127 18.41 -25.89 -9.28
CA ALA A 127 19.42 -26.81 -8.75
C ALA A 127 19.05 -28.27 -9.04
N LEU A 128 20.01 -29.03 -9.58
CA LEU A 128 19.78 -30.41 -10.01
C LEU A 128 20.26 -31.42 -8.97
N ALA A 129 19.58 -32.56 -8.94
CA ALA A 129 20.00 -33.75 -8.24
C ALA A 129 21.14 -34.45 -9.01
N PRO A 130 21.99 -35.24 -8.34
CA PRO A 130 22.01 -35.56 -6.90
C PRO A 130 22.68 -34.53 -5.99
N GLU A 131 23.32 -33.49 -6.52
CA GLU A 131 24.03 -32.46 -5.76
C GLU A 131 23.07 -31.67 -4.86
N HIS A 132 21.86 -31.43 -5.37
CA HIS A 132 20.79 -30.75 -4.66
C HIS A 132 19.51 -31.58 -4.68
N VAL A 133 19.33 -32.40 -3.64
CA VAL A 133 18.14 -33.25 -3.45
C VAL A 133 16.92 -32.45 -2.98
N PHE A 134 15.74 -33.06 -3.02
CA PHE A 134 14.50 -32.47 -2.51
C PHE A 134 14.62 -31.97 -1.04
N PRO A 135 14.17 -30.74 -0.71
CA PRO A 135 13.32 -29.86 -1.53
C PRO A 135 14.04 -28.67 -2.19
N VAL A 136 15.37 -28.70 -2.35
CA VAL A 136 16.15 -27.50 -2.74
C VAL A 136 15.64 -26.82 -4.02
N ALA A 137 15.47 -27.57 -5.11
CA ALA A 137 14.94 -27.03 -6.37
C ALA A 137 13.55 -26.41 -6.20
N LEU A 138 12.66 -27.09 -5.46
CA LEU A 138 11.30 -26.61 -5.20
C LEU A 138 11.32 -25.30 -4.39
N GLU A 139 12.18 -25.20 -3.38
CA GLU A 139 12.34 -23.99 -2.58
C GLU A 139 12.87 -22.82 -3.41
N GLN A 140 13.88 -23.05 -4.26
CA GLN A 140 14.36 -22.03 -5.21
C GLN A 140 13.26 -21.53 -6.14
N VAL A 141 12.43 -22.43 -6.67
CA VAL A 141 11.30 -22.06 -7.55
C VAL A 141 10.28 -21.22 -6.79
N MET A 142 9.93 -21.60 -5.56
CA MET A 142 9.01 -20.82 -4.74
C MET A 142 9.58 -19.45 -4.37
N ASP A 143 10.86 -19.36 -4.04
CA ASP A 143 11.52 -18.07 -3.74
C ASP A 143 11.63 -17.20 -4.98
N CYS A 144 11.94 -17.78 -6.13
CA CYS A 144 11.87 -17.10 -7.41
C CYS A 144 10.47 -16.54 -7.66
N LEU A 145 9.42 -17.33 -7.58
CA LEU A 145 8.06 -16.85 -7.81
C LEU A 145 7.66 -15.70 -6.87
N ARG A 146 8.19 -15.65 -5.65
CA ARG A 146 7.99 -14.54 -4.69
C ARG A 146 8.78 -13.28 -5.07
N ALA A 147 10.04 -13.43 -5.47
CA ALA A 147 10.98 -12.33 -5.73
C ALA A 147 10.89 -11.79 -7.17
N LEU A 148 10.48 -12.61 -8.13
CA LEU A 148 10.44 -12.32 -9.57
C LEU A 148 9.79 -10.98 -9.93
N PRO A 149 8.71 -10.49 -9.26
CA PRO A 149 8.16 -9.17 -9.56
C PRO A 149 9.16 -8.02 -9.39
N ASP A 150 10.13 -8.14 -8.47
CA ASP A 150 11.13 -7.11 -8.24
C ASP A 150 12.21 -7.10 -9.34
N HIS A 151 12.35 -8.19 -10.09
CA HIS A 151 13.28 -8.36 -11.23
C HIS A 151 12.68 -8.03 -12.61
N LEU A 152 11.35 -8.03 -12.72
CA LEU A 152 10.65 -7.96 -14.01
C LEU A 152 10.26 -6.55 -14.49
N GLY A 153 10.50 -5.51 -13.69
CA GLY A 153 10.18 -4.13 -14.07
C GLY A 153 8.70 -3.96 -14.49
N PRO A 154 8.39 -3.42 -15.69
CA PRO A 154 7.01 -3.26 -16.16
C PRO A 154 6.23 -4.58 -16.31
N LEU A 155 6.91 -5.71 -16.53
CA LEU A 155 6.28 -7.03 -16.67
C LEU A 155 5.76 -7.56 -15.33
N ALA A 156 6.21 -6.96 -14.22
CA ALA A 156 5.87 -7.37 -12.86
C ALA A 156 4.39 -7.21 -12.50
N ASP A 157 3.60 -6.48 -13.27
CA ASP A 157 2.15 -6.35 -13.02
C ASP A 157 1.30 -7.23 -13.94
N LEU A 158 1.93 -7.94 -14.87
CA LEU A 158 1.23 -8.76 -15.84
C LEU A 158 0.73 -10.08 -15.23
N PRO A 159 -0.29 -10.70 -15.85
CA PRO A 159 -0.68 -12.09 -15.59
C PRO A 159 0.51 -13.02 -15.51
N LEU A 160 0.53 -13.89 -14.51
CA LEU A 160 1.56 -14.90 -14.33
C LEU A 160 1.00 -16.27 -14.66
N PHE A 161 1.75 -17.05 -15.43
CA PHE A 161 1.56 -18.47 -15.64
C PHE A 161 2.81 -19.19 -15.15
N VAL A 162 2.64 -20.40 -14.65
CA VAL A 162 3.75 -21.28 -14.29
C VAL A 162 3.56 -22.57 -15.05
N GLY A 163 4.62 -23.11 -15.63
CA GLY A 163 4.51 -24.36 -16.35
C GLY A 163 5.83 -25.05 -16.53
N GLY A 164 5.75 -26.27 -17.02
CA GLY A 164 6.91 -27.09 -17.27
C GLY A 164 6.49 -28.43 -17.84
N ASP A 165 7.49 -29.26 -18.09
CA ASP A 165 7.33 -30.59 -18.65
C ASP A 165 8.00 -31.64 -17.74
N SER A 166 7.44 -32.84 -17.65
CA SER A 166 7.99 -33.94 -16.86
C SER A 166 8.26 -33.53 -15.39
N ALA A 167 9.52 -33.61 -14.93
CA ALA A 167 9.96 -33.11 -13.62
C ALA A 167 9.69 -31.60 -13.40
N GLY A 168 9.74 -30.78 -14.45
CA GLY A 168 9.39 -29.35 -14.39
C GLY A 168 7.89 -29.11 -14.16
N ALA A 169 7.02 -30.00 -14.68
CA ALA A 169 5.59 -29.97 -14.38
C ALA A 169 5.31 -30.35 -12.91
N ASN A 170 6.07 -31.31 -12.36
CA ASN A 170 6.04 -31.61 -10.93
C ASN A 170 6.37 -30.37 -10.08
N LEU A 171 7.51 -29.73 -10.35
CA LEU A 171 7.94 -28.52 -9.63
C LEU A 171 6.93 -27.38 -9.79
N SER A 172 6.35 -27.21 -10.99
CA SER A 172 5.32 -26.21 -11.27
C SER A 172 4.09 -26.37 -10.37
N LEU A 173 3.56 -27.59 -10.30
CA LEU A 173 2.38 -27.91 -9.50
C LEU A 173 2.70 -27.85 -8.00
N ALA A 174 3.82 -28.44 -7.57
CA ALA A 174 4.26 -28.42 -6.18
C ALA A 174 4.51 -26.99 -5.68
N ALA A 175 5.12 -26.12 -6.49
CA ALA A 175 5.32 -24.72 -6.12
C ALA A 175 3.99 -23.97 -5.98
N ALA A 176 3.03 -24.23 -6.88
CA ALA A 176 1.70 -23.62 -6.79
C ALA A 176 0.95 -24.04 -5.50
N ILE A 177 1.03 -25.32 -5.14
CA ILE A 177 0.48 -25.88 -3.89
C ILE A 177 1.20 -25.25 -2.68
N GLY A 178 2.53 -25.27 -2.63
CA GLY A 178 3.29 -24.74 -1.51
C GLY A 178 3.09 -23.23 -1.30
N LEU A 179 2.97 -22.46 -2.38
CA LEU A 179 2.67 -21.03 -2.30
C LEU A 179 1.23 -20.75 -1.83
N ARG A 180 0.27 -21.58 -2.24
CA ARG A 180 -1.11 -21.51 -1.74
C ARG A 180 -1.15 -21.75 -0.24
N ASP A 181 -0.53 -22.83 0.21
CA ASP A 181 -0.57 -23.26 1.61
C ASP A 181 0.16 -22.27 2.53
N ALA A 182 1.21 -21.62 2.02
CA ALA A 182 1.90 -20.53 2.71
C ALA A 182 1.11 -19.21 2.75
N GLY A 183 -0.07 -19.12 2.12
CA GLY A 183 -0.85 -17.88 2.00
C GLY A 183 -0.13 -16.79 1.20
N ALA A 184 0.83 -17.16 0.35
CA ALA A 184 1.60 -16.21 -0.44
C ALA A 184 0.69 -15.54 -1.47
N GLY A 185 0.66 -14.20 -1.49
CA GLY A 185 -0.28 -13.37 -2.26
C GLY A 185 -0.21 -13.45 -3.80
N LEU A 186 0.38 -14.49 -4.37
CA LEU A 186 0.47 -14.73 -5.82
C LEU A 186 -0.87 -15.15 -6.44
N HIS A 187 -1.85 -15.58 -5.64
CA HIS A 187 -3.17 -16.01 -6.12
C HIS A 187 -3.91 -14.99 -7.00
N GLY A 188 -3.68 -13.69 -6.80
CA GLY A 188 -4.31 -12.66 -7.63
C GLY A 188 -3.73 -12.54 -9.04
N ARG A 189 -2.50 -13.05 -9.23
CA ARG A 189 -1.72 -12.92 -10.48
C ARG A 189 -1.52 -14.22 -11.22
N LEU A 190 -1.44 -15.35 -10.50
CA LEU A 190 -1.30 -16.67 -11.11
C LEU A 190 -2.62 -17.03 -11.83
N ARG A 191 -2.60 -16.99 -13.16
CA ARG A 191 -3.76 -17.19 -14.04
C ARG A 191 -3.89 -18.61 -14.58
N GLY A 192 -2.84 -19.41 -14.47
CA GLY A 192 -2.92 -20.81 -14.82
C GLY A 192 -1.62 -21.58 -14.68
N LEU A 193 -1.75 -22.91 -14.68
CA LEU A 193 -0.66 -23.87 -14.72
C LEU A 193 -0.64 -24.59 -16.07
N LEU A 194 0.54 -24.67 -16.69
CA LEU A 194 0.77 -25.38 -17.93
C LEU A 194 1.64 -26.61 -17.64
N LEU A 195 1.03 -27.79 -17.58
CA LEU A 195 1.68 -29.02 -17.13
C LEU A 195 1.76 -30.02 -18.29
N SER A 196 2.96 -30.44 -18.67
CA SER A 196 3.15 -31.39 -19.78
C SER A 196 3.74 -32.70 -19.29
N TYR A 197 3.02 -33.82 -19.50
CA TYR A 197 3.38 -35.20 -19.14
C TYR A 197 4.16 -35.26 -17.82
N GLY A 198 3.56 -34.68 -16.77
CA GLY A 198 4.25 -34.42 -15.51
C GLY A 198 4.41 -35.68 -14.65
N VAL A 199 5.37 -35.64 -13.74
CA VAL A 199 5.55 -36.69 -12.73
C VAL A 199 4.77 -36.33 -11.46
N TYR A 200 3.90 -37.19 -10.96
CA TYR A 200 3.01 -36.88 -9.82
C TYR A 200 2.98 -37.91 -8.70
N ASP A 201 3.48 -39.12 -8.91
CA ASP A 201 3.62 -40.13 -7.87
C ASP A 201 4.92 -40.93 -8.02
N SER A 202 5.47 -41.40 -6.90
CA SER A 202 6.73 -42.13 -6.88
C SER A 202 6.60 -43.65 -6.98
N ALA A 203 5.39 -44.19 -7.01
CA ALA A 203 5.16 -45.64 -6.96
C ALA A 203 5.66 -46.38 -8.22
N CYS A 204 5.61 -45.73 -9.38
CA CYS A 204 6.07 -46.27 -10.67
C CYS A 204 5.44 -47.64 -11.02
N ASP A 205 4.14 -47.82 -10.73
CA ASP A 205 3.45 -49.11 -10.78
C ASP A 205 2.04 -49.05 -11.44
N THR A 206 1.69 -47.93 -12.08
CA THR A 206 0.43 -47.84 -12.83
C THR A 206 0.46 -48.75 -14.08
N PRO A 207 -0.71 -49.16 -14.62
CA PRO A 207 -0.76 -49.99 -15.82
C PRO A 207 0.05 -49.45 -17.01
N SER A 208 0.15 -48.13 -17.18
CA SER A 208 0.98 -47.47 -18.18
C SER A 208 2.48 -47.80 -18.05
N TYR A 209 3.01 -47.95 -16.82
CA TYR A 209 4.41 -48.36 -16.62
C TYR A 209 4.70 -49.76 -17.16
N THR A 210 3.69 -50.65 -17.16
CA THR A 210 3.82 -51.99 -17.76
C THR A 210 3.58 -51.95 -19.26
N ARG A 211 2.54 -51.21 -19.70
CA ARG A 211 2.15 -51.12 -21.12
C ARG A 211 3.22 -50.48 -22.00
N PHE A 212 3.95 -49.50 -21.47
CA PHE A 212 4.95 -48.72 -22.21
C PHE A 212 6.38 -48.97 -21.71
N ALA A 213 6.64 -50.15 -21.11
CA ALA A 213 7.96 -50.54 -20.62
C ALA A 213 8.97 -50.91 -21.71
N GLY A 214 8.52 -51.09 -22.96
CA GLY A 214 9.34 -51.59 -24.06
C GLY A 214 10.33 -50.56 -24.63
N PRO A 215 11.35 -51.01 -25.38
CA PRO A 215 12.37 -50.14 -26.00
C PRO A 215 11.83 -49.22 -27.11
N ASP A 216 10.55 -49.37 -27.45
CA ASP A 216 9.90 -48.57 -28.48
C ASP A 216 9.44 -47.19 -28.01
N PHE A 217 9.46 -46.95 -26.69
CA PHE A 217 9.05 -45.70 -26.06
C PHE A 217 10.27 -44.87 -25.59
N MET A 218 10.02 -43.64 -25.15
CA MET A 218 11.09 -42.67 -24.82
C MET A 218 11.58 -42.76 -23.37
N LEU A 219 10.72 -43.18 -22.44
CA LEU A 219 11.01 -43.21 -21.01
C LEU A 219 10.60 -44.56 -20.44
N THR A 220 11.49 -45.15 -19.66
CA THR A 220 11.31 -46.46 -19.04
C THR A 220 11.01 -46.33 -17.54
N ARG A 221 10.50 -47.42 -16.97
CA ARG A 221 10.29 -47.53 -15.52
C ARG A 221 11.60 -47.41 -14.73
N ASP A 222 12.67 -48.03 -15.23
CA ASP A 222 13.95 -48.07 -14.51
C ASP A 222 14.62 -46.69 -14.47
N GLU A 223 14.51 -45.91 -15.56
CA GLU A 223 14.92 -44.50 -15.57
C GLU A 223 14.13 -43.66 -14.54
N MET A 224 12.81 -43.86 -14.43
CA MET A 224 12.01 -43.16 -13.42
C MET A 224 12.43 -43.53 -11.99
N LEU A 225 12.69 -44.80 -11.71
CA LEU A 225 13.20 -45.24 -10.42
C LEU A 225 14.57 -44.62 -10.11
N PHE A 226 15.44 -44.54 -11.12
CA PHE A 226 16.73 -43.87 -11.03
C PHE A 226 16.57 -42.38 -10.69
N PHE A 227 15.73 -41.63 -11.42
CA PHE A 227 15.48 -40.22 -11.15
C PHE A 227 14.89 -39.98 -9.76
N TRP A 228 13.95 -40.81 -9.32
CA TRP A 228 13.41 -40.74 -7.95
C TRP A 228 14.49 -40.99 -6.89
N GLN A 229 15.40 -41.94 -7.13
CA GLN A 229 16.51 -42.21 -6.22
C GLN A 229 17.49 -41.04 -6.14
N ARG A 230 17.77 -40.36 -7.26
CA ARG A 230 18.63 -39.18 -7.28
C ARG A 230 17.97 -37.96 -6.63
N TYR A 231 16.71 -37.69 -6.98
CA TYR A 231 15.98 -36.54 -6.46
C TYR A 231 15.66 -36.67 -4.98
N ILE A 232 15.25 -37.85 -4.54
CA ILE A 232 14.89 -38.14 -3.15
C ILE A 232 15.46 -39.52 -2.73
N PRO A 233 16.72 -39.56 -2.25
CA PRO A 233 17.35 -40.81 -1.83
C PRO A 233 16.56 -41.53 -0.72
N ASP A 234 16.01 -40.77 0.22
CA ASP A 234 15.12 -41.28 1.27
C ASP A 234 13.74 -41.62 0.71
N ALA A 235 13.46 -42.91 0.55
CA ALA A 235 12.20 -43.41 0.00
C ALA A 235 10.97 -42.97 0.82
N ALA A 236 11.08 -42.77 2.14
CA ALA A 236 9.95 -42.34 2.96
C ALA A 236 9.49 -40.91 2.61
N ARG A 237 10.41 -40.06 2.16
CA ARG A 237 10.12 -38.68 1.77
C ARG A 237 9.47 -38.55 0.40
N ARG A 238 9.54 -39.58 -0.45
CA ARG A 238 8.91 -39.56 -1.79
C ARG A 238 7.39 -39.46 -1.72
N ALA A 239 6.80 -39.96 -0.64
CA ALA A 239 5.37 -39.90 -0.36
C ALA A 239 4.88 -38.51 0.06
N LEU A 240 5.77 -37.56 0.34
CA LEU A 240 5.38 -36.23 0.79
C LEU A 240 4.53 -35.52 -0.28
N PRO A 241 3.47 -34.79 0.09
CA PRO A 241 2.57 -34.12 -0.86
C PRO A 241 3.24 -33.24 -1.91
N LEU A 242 4.34 -32.55 -1.55
CA LEU A 242 5.07 -31.68 -2.49
C LEU A 242 6.10 -32.43 -3.35
N ALA A 243 6.42 -33.68 -3.01
CA ALA A 243 7.21 -34.57 -3.85
C ALA A 243 6.32 -35.34 -4.83
N SER A 244 5.23 -35.92 -4.30
CA SER A 244 4.18 -36.62 -5.06
C SER A 244 2.85 -35.87 -4.99
N PRO A 245 2.63 -34.82 -5.83
CA PRO A 245 1.42 -34.00 -5.83
C PRO A 245 0.10 -34.75 -5.95
N LEU A 246 0.09 -35.99 -6.46
CA LEU A 246 -1.13 -36.81 -6.51
C LEU A 246 -1.71 -37.07 -5.11
N ARG A 247 -0.90 -36.91 -4.06
CA ARG A 247 -1.26 -37.10 -2.65
C ARG A 247 -1.56 -35.78 -1.91
N ALA A 248 -1.44 -34.62 -2.56
CA ALA A 248 -1.61 -33.31 -1.94
C ALA A 248 -3.06 -32.83 -1.91
N ASP A 249 -3.42 -31.87 -1.06
CA ASP A 249 -4.68 -31.12 -1.26
C ASP A 249 -4.57 -30.28 -2.53
N LEU A 250 -5.53 -30.41 -3.44
CA LEU A 250 -5.54 -29.74 -4.74
C LEU A 250 -6.59 -28.62 -4.82
N ALA A 251 -7.37 -28.37 -3.77
CA ALA A 251 -8.41 -27.35 -3.82
C ALA A 251 -7.83 -25.93 -4.01
N GLY A 252 -8.57 -25.08 -4.73
CA GLY A 252 -8.24 -23.65 -4.85
C GLY A 252 -6.99 -23.33 -5.69
N LEU A 253 -6.58 -24.25 -6.56
CA LEU A 253 -5.53 -24.01 -7.55
C LEU A 253 -6.09 -23.22 -8.76
N PRO A 254 -5.22 -22.48 -9.50
CA PRO A 254 -5.65 -21.77 -10.71
C PRO A 254 -6.04 -22.77 -11.83
N PRO A 255 -6.63 -22.29 -12.95
CA PRO A 255 -6.90 -23.14 -14.10
C PRO A 255 -5.67 -23.90 -14.58
N VAL A 256 -5.82 -25.18 -14.94
CA VAL A 256 -4.72 -26.06 -15.35
C VAL A 256 -4.92 -26.52 -16.79
N PHE A 257 -3.88 -26.45 -17.60
CA PHE A 257 -3.77 -27.19 -18.86
C PHE A 257 -2.84 -28.38 -18.66
N MET A 258 -3.32 -29.57 -19.02
CA MET A 258 -2.53 -30.80 -18.95
C MET A 258 -2.33 -31.38 -20.35
N THR A 259 -1.08 -31.55 -20.75
CA THR A 259 -0.69 -32.25 -21.98
C THR A 259 -0.35 -33.68 -21.58
N ILE A 260 -1.10 -34.66 -22.05
CA ILE A 260 -0.90 -36.07 -21.70
C ILE A 260 -0.37 -36.78 -22.95
N ALA A 261 0.81 -37.40 -22.86
CA ALA A 261 1.31 -38.29 -23.89
C ALA A 261 0.66 -39.67 -23.72
N GLU A 262 0.02 -40.19 -24.77
CA GLU A 262 -0.73 -41.46 -24.68
C GLU A 262 0.19 -42.66 -24.48
N CYS A 263 1.35 -42.67 -25.15
CA CYS A 263 2.31 -43.76 -25.15
C CYS A 263 3.50 -43.45 -24.21
N ASP A 264 3.17 -43.21 -22.95
CA ASP A 264 4.11 -42.78 -21.90
C ASP A 264 3.85 -43.57 -20.61
N VAL A 265 4.92 -44.01 -19.93
CA VAL A 265 4.82 -44.64 -18.60
C VAL A 265 4.09 -43.75 -17.59
N LEU A 266 4.15 -42.43 -17.74
CA LEU A 266 3.46 -41.45 -16.90
C LEU A 266 2.00 -41.17 -17.32
N ALA A 267 1.47 -41.83 -18.35
CA ALA A 267 0.15 -41.51 -18.89
C ALA A 267 -0.97 -41.66 -17.85
N ASP A 268 -1.02 -42.79 -17.13
CA ASP A 268 -2.10 -43.06 -16.18
C ASP A 268 -2.04 -42.10 -14.96
N GLU A 269 -0.86 -41.75 -14.46
CA GLU A 269 -0.74 -40.78 -13.36
C GLU A 269 -1.11 -39.35 -13.80
N ASN A 270 -0.89 -38.99 -15.06
CA ASN A 270 -1.37 -37.72 -15.62
C ASN A 270 -2.90 -37.69 -15.75
N HIS A 271 -3.51 -38.81 -16.17
CA HIS A 271 -4.96 -38.97 -16.18
C HIS A 271 -5.54 -38.88 -14.75
N ALA A 272 -4.95 -39.60 -13.79
CA ALA A 272 -5.36 -39.58 -12.40
C ALA A 272 -5.24 -38.17 -11.78
N MET A 273 -4.17 -37.43 -12.09
CA MET A 273 -4.00 -36.06 -11.64
C MET A 273 -5.06 -35.12 -12.23
N ALA A 274 -5.38 -35.25 -13.52
CA ALA A 274 -6.44 -34.46 -14.15
C ALA A 274 -7.79 -34.67 -13.46
N ASP A 275 -8.12 -35.92 -13.14
CA ASP A 275 -9.37 -36.27 -12.45
C ASP A 275 -9.39 -35.78 -11.01
N ARG A 276 -8.28 -35.92 -10.27
CA ARG A 276 -8.13 -35.36 -8.93
C ARG A 276 -8.26 -33.83 -8.90
N LEU A 277 -7.66 -33.13 -9.87
CA LEU A 277 -7.78 -31.67 -9.98
C LEU A 277 -9.23 -31.25 -10.25
N ARG A 278 -9.97 -31.98 -11.11
CA ARG A 278 -11.40 -31.74 -11.36
C ARG A 278 -12.24 -32.02 -10.13
N ALA A 279 -11.99 -33.15 -9.45
CA ALA A 279 -12.71 -33.54 -8.23
C ALA A 279 -12.51 -32.52 -7.10
N ALA A 280 -11.33 -31.88 -7.03
CA ALA A 280 -11.04 -30.78 -6.11
C ALA A 280 -11.64 -29.41 -6.53
N GLY A 281 -12.40 -29.36 -7.62
CA GLY A 281 -13.13 -28.17 -8.09
C GLY A 281 -12.30 -27.22 -8.96
N ASN A 282 -11.14 -27.62 -9.46
CA ASN A 282 -10.31 -26.77 -10.32
C ASN A 282 -10.79 -26.81 -11.78
N ALA A 283 -10.57 -25.71 -12.52
CA ALA A 283 -10.82 -25.66 -13.95
C ALA A 283 -9.69 -26.37 -14.71
N VAL A 284 -9.96 -27.55 -15.27
CA VAL A 284 -8.95 -28.40 -15.93
C VAL A 284 -9.23 -28.55 -17.42
N THR A 285 -8.23 -28.26 -18.25
CA THR A 285 -8.19 -28.60 -19.67
C THR A 285 -7.12 -29.66 -19.88
N ALA A 286 -7.48 -30.94 -19.80
CA ALA A 286 -6.56 -32.04 -20.08
C ALA A 286 -6.76 -32.55 -21.51
N ARG A 287 -5.68 -32.71 -22.26
CA ARG A 287 -5.68 -33.26 -23.62
C ARG A 287 -4.68 -34.40 -23.72
N SER A 288 -5.16 -35.56 -24.10
CA SER A 288 -4.31 -36.69 -24.49
C SER A 288 -3.98 -36.58 -25.97
N TYR A 289 -2.72 -36.82 -26.30
CA TYR A 289 -2.19 -36.77 -27.65
C TYR A 289 -1.88 -38.21 -28.10
N PRO A 290 -2.74 -38.82 -28.93
CA PRO A 290 -2.58 -40.21 -29.35
C PRO A 290 -1.27 -40.43 -30.09
N GLY A 291 -0.60 -41.54 -29.80
CA GLY A 291 0.70 -41.88 -30.38
C GLY A 291 1.88 -40.99 -29.97
N ALA A 292 1.70 -40.05 -29.03
CA ALA A 292 2.79 -39.26 -28.45
C ALA A 292 3.53 -40.05 -27.36
N THR A 293 4.86 -39.97 -27.36
CA THR A 293 5.72 -40.51 -26.29
C THR A 293 6.06 -39.46 -25.23
N HIS A 294 6.72 -39.87 -24.15
CA HIS A 294 7.37 -38.93 -23.24
C HIS A 294 8.29 -37.98 -24.02
N SER A 295 8.41 -36.73 -23.55
CA SER A 295 9.26 -35.68 -24.16
C SER A 295 8.97 -35.32 -25.63
N PHE A 296 7.80 -35.69 -26.18
CA PHE A 296 7.49 -35.43 -27.58
C PHE A 296 7.46 -33.93 -27.98
N LEU A 297 7.33 -32.99 -27.03
CA LEU A 297 7.41 -31.56 -27.34
C LEU A 297 8.82 -31.14 -27.82
N GLU A 298 9.86 -31.93 -27.58
CA GLU A 298 11.19 -31.70 -28.16
C GLU A 298 11.18 -31.89 -29.69
N ALA A 299 10.23 -32.67 -30.23
CA ALA A 299 10.09 -32.96 -31.66
C ALA A 299 9.41 -31.84 -32.48
N LEU A 300 9.34 -30.61 -31.95
CA LEU A 300 8.56 -29.49 -32.51
C LEU A 300 8.81 -29.20 -33.99
N ASP A 301 10.06 -29.33 -34.45
CA ASP A 301 10.45 -29.00 -35.82
C ASP A 301 10.24 -30.17 -36.81
N VAL A 302 9.99 -31.39 -36.30
CA VAL A 302 9.95 -32.62 -37.10
C VAL A 302 8.64 -33.40 -36.98
N ALA A 303 7.79 -33.08 -36.00
CA ALA A 303 6.52 -33.75 -35.77
C ALA A 303 5.36 -32.75 -35.64
N GLY A 304 4.38 -32.88 -36.54
CA GLY A 304 3.13 -32.13 -36.52
C GLY A 304 2.33 -32.36 -35.23
N LEU A 305 2.42 -33.55 -34.60
CA LEU A 305 1.79 -33.81 -33.31
C LEU A 305 2.35 -32.91 -32.19
N ALA A 306 3.67 -32.70 -32.15
CA ALA A 306 4.32 -31.79 -31.20
C ALA A 306 3.92 -30.33 -31.45
N ALA A 307 3.91 -29.91 -32.72
CA ALA A 307 3.46 -28.57 -33.11
C ALA A 307 1.99 -28.32 -32.74
N ARG A 308 1.10 -29.32 -32.94
CA ARG A 308 -0.31 -29.25 -32.51
C ARG A 308 -0.43 -29.08 -31.00
N ALA A 309 0.33 -29.85 -30.22
CA ALA A 309 0.30 -29.76 -28.76
C ALA A 309 0.74 -28.37 -28.27
N VAL A 310 1.86 -27.85 -28.76
CA VAL A 310 2.32 -26.49 -28.41
C VAL A 310 1.34 -25.41 -28.88
N GLY A 311 0.72 -25.58 -30.06
CA GLY A 311 -0.34 -24.71 -30.55
C GLY A 311 -1.55 -24.65 -29.62
N ASP A 312 -2.00 -25.79 -29.09
CA ASP A 312 -3.09 -25.86 -28.13
C ASP A 312 -2.75 -25.18 -26.80
N GLN A 313 -1.53 -25.38 -26.31
CA GLN A 313 -1.03 -24.73 -25.10
C GLN A 313 -0.97 -23.21 -25.27
N ILE A 314 -0.45 -22.73 -26.41
CA ILE A 314 -0.43 -21.31 -26.78
C ILE A 314 -1.85 -20.74 -26.86
N ALA A 315 -2.79 -21.46 -27.49
CA ALA A 315 -4.18 -21.04 -27.57
C ALA A 315 -4.83 -20.94 -26.19
N TRP A 316 -4.53 -21.89 -25.30
CA TRP A 316 -5.02 -21.88 -23.92
C TRP A 316 -4.47 -20.70 -23.10
N LEU A 317 -3.17 -20.40 -23.25
CA LEU A 317 -2.52 -19.24 -22.65
C LEU A 317 -3.14 -17.93 -23.17
N ARG A 318 -3.34 -17.82 -24.49
CA ARG A 318 -4.00 -16.69 -25.17
C ARG A 318 -5.39 -16.40 -24.61
N ALA A 319 -6.22 -17.43 -24.46
CA ALA A 319 -7.59 -17.29 -23.98
C ALA A 319 -7.69 -16.78 -22.53
N ARG A 320 -6.60 -16.86 -21.75
CA ARG A 320 -6.55 -16.47 -20.32
C ARG A 320 -5.80 -15.17 -20.08
N ARG A 321 -5.35 -14.51 -21.14
CA ARG A 321 -4.86 -13.14 -21.07
C ARG A 321 -6.04 -12.20 -20.72
N PRO A 322 -5.80 -11.10 -19.99
CA PRO A 322 -6.79 -10.05 -19.87
C PRO A 322 -7.12 -9.56 -21.28
N GLY A 323 -8.39 -9.60 -21.67
CA GLY A 323 -8.81 -9.09 -22.98
C GLY A 323 -8.28 -7.68 -23.18
N ARG A 324 -7.80 -7.37 -24.39
CA ARG A 324 -7.28 -6.04 -24.81
C ARG A 324 -8.31 -4.89 -24.72
N GLY A 325 -9.48 -5.11 -24.09
CA GLY A 325 -10.54 -4.13 -23.84
C GLY A 325 -10.85 -3.83 -22.36
N GLY A 326 -10.02 -4.28 -21.42
CA GLY A 326 -10.21 -3.95 -20.01
C GLY A 326 -9.61 -2.59 -19.65
N GLY A 327 -10.44 -1.53 -19.63
CA GLY A 327 -10.06 -0.27 -18.99
C GLY A 327 -9.43 -0.52 -17.62
N MET A 328 -8.51 0.36 -17.22
CA MET A 328 -7.82 0.33 -15.93
C MET A 328 -8.80 -0.09 -14.81
N THR A 329 -8.64 -1.30 -14.24
CA THR A 329 -9.55 -1.74 -13.18
C THR A 329 -9.52 -0.68 -12.08
N LEU A 330 -10.67 -0.29 -11.53
CA LEU A 330 -10.78 0.81 -10.55
C LEU A 330 -9.70 0.71 -9.46
N ARG A 331 -9.43 -0.48 -8.92
CA ARG A 331 -8.40 -0.71 -7.90
C ARG A 331 -6.97 -0.45 -8.39
N ARG A 332 -6.64 -0.82 -9.64
CA ARG A 332 -5.33 -0.52 -10.25
C ARG A 332 -5.20 0.99 -10.48
N GLY A 333 -6.27 1.64 -10.92
CA GLY A 333 -6.30 3.10 -11.07
C GLY A 333 -6.14 3.83 -9.74
N LEU A 334 -6.87 3.41 -8.72
CA LEU A 334 -6.75 3.92 -7.36
C LEU A 334 -5.34 3.69 -6.80
N PHE A 335 -4.73 2.53 -7.04
CA PHE A 335 -3.35 2.27 -6.60
C PHE A 335 -2.33 3.18 -7.30
N LEU A 336 -2.44 3.34 -8.62
CA LEU A 336 -1.54 4.22 -9.38
C LEU A 336 -1.74 5.69 -8.99
N ALA A 337 -2.99 6.12 -8.86
CA ALA A 337 -3.33 7.45 -8.34
C ALA A 337 -2.75 7.62 -6.94
N HIS A 338 -2.93 6.64 -6.05
CA HIS A 338 -2.40 6.69 -4.69
C HIS A 338 -0.89 6.87 -4.67
N ARG A 339 -0.18 6.10 -5.50
CA ARG A 339 1.28 6.18 -5.63
C ARG A 339 1.74 7.54 -6.15
N TYR A 340 1.21 8.01 -7.27
CA TYR A 340 1.76 9.20 -7.93
C TYR A 340 1.28 10.50 -7.30
N ALA A 341 0.00 10.60 -6.93
CA ALA A 341 -0.47 11.77 -6.21
C ALA A 341 0.14 11.84 -4.80
N GLY A 342 0.33 10.70 -4.12
CA GLY A 342 1.06 10.63 -2.86
C GLY A 342 2.49 11.15 -2.96
N LEU A 343 3.24 10.78 -4.01
CA LEU A 343 4.57 11.33 -4.28
C LEU A 343 4.53 12.83 -4.59
N GLY A 344 3.52 13.30 -5.33
CA GLY A 344 3.38 14.71 -5.70
C GLY A 344 3.13 15.64 -4.51
N ILE A 345 2.38 15.18 -3.50
CA ILE A 345 2.04 15.99 -2.32
C ILE A 345 2.91 15.70 -1.09
N ALA A 346 3.82 14.73 -1.17
CA ALA A 346 4.63 14.24 -0.05
C ALA A 346 5.38 15.35 0.70
N LEU A 347 6.00 16.29 -0.01
CA LEU A 347 6.75 17.39 0.60
C LEU A 347 5.84 18.30 1.44
N PHE A 348 4.69 18.68 0.89
CA PHE A 348 3.74 19.56 1.56
C PHE A 348 3.07 18.87 2.75
N LEU A 349 2.71 17.59 2.63
CA LEU A 349 2.21 16.82 3.77
C LEU A 349 3.27 16.64 4.86
N MET A 350 4.56 16.54 4.50
CA MET A 350 5.65 16.47 5.48
C MET A 350 5.77 17.79 6.25
N LEU A 351 5.73 18.93 5.53
CA LEU A 351 5.72 20.25 6.15
C LEU A 351 4.50 20.43 7.06
N ALA A 352 3.30 20.08 6.59
CA ALA A 352 2.06 20.17 7.37
C ALA A 352 2.10 19.28 8.62
N ALA A 353 2.59 18.05 8.50
CA ALA A 353 2.74 17.13 9.62
C ALA A 353 3.74 17.67 10.66
N ALA A 354 4.91 18.14 10.22
CA ALA A 354 5.94 18.69 11.10
C ALA A 354 5.48 19.96 11.83
N THR A 355 4.89 20.90 11.10
CA THR A 355 4.36 22.15 11.66
C THR A 355 3.17 21.89 12.59
N GLY A 356 2.23 21.03 12.20
CA GLY A 356 1.06 20.67 13.02
C GLY A 356 1.44 19.98 14.32
N THR A 357 2.37 19.02 14.28
CA THR A 357 2.93 18.36 15.46
C THR A 357 3.55 19.35 16.43
N ALA A 358 4.32 20.32 15.95
CA ALA A 358 4.93 21.35 16.80
C ALA A 358 3.89 22.34 17.36
N LEU A 359 2.82 22.64 16.63
CA LEU A 359 1.74 23.55 17.06
C LEU A 359 0.84 22.97 18.15
N VAL A 360 0.84 21.65 18.39
CA VAL A 360 0.14 21.04 19.54
C VAL A 360 0.54 21.72 20.85
N PHE A 361 1.81 22.14 20.98
CA PHE A 361 2.34 22.80 22.17
C PHE A 361 2.52 24.31 22.02
N ARG A 362 1.83 24.95 21.07
CA ARG A 362 2.09 26.33 20.63
C ARG A 362 2.31 27.32 21.78
N ASP A 363 1.34 27.45 22.68
CA ASP A 363 1.42 28.44 23.76
C ASP A 363 2.58 28.17 24.73
N ARG A 364 2.86 26.90 25.01
CA ARG A 364 3.97 26.51 25.91
C ARG A 364 5.32 26.71 25.23
N ALA A 365 5.42 26.34 23.96
CA ALA A 365 6.61 26.54 23.14
C ALA A 365 6.91 28.05 23.00
N ASP A 366 5.90 28.86 22.75
CA ASP A 366 6.04 30.31 22.65
C ASP A 366 6.49 30.94 23.98
N ALA A 367 5.87 30.54 25.09
CA ALA A 367 6.28 31.01 26.42
C ALA A 367 7.70 30.58 26.82
N ALA A 368 8.13 29.38 26.40
CA ALA A 368 9.49 28.89 26.62
C ALA A 368 10.52 29.63 25.75
N LEU A 369 10.18 29.91 24.50
CA LEU A 369 11.02 30.67 23.58
C LEU A 369 11.10 32.14 23.99
N ASN A 370 10.04 32.73 24.53
CA ASN A 370 9.95 34.16 24.79
C ASN A 370 9.71 34.49 26.28
N PRO A 371 10.56 34.05 27.22
CA PRO A 371 10.30 34.19 28.65
C PRO A 371 10.13 35.66 29.08
N GLY A 372 10.79 36.60 28.41
CA GLY A 372 10.67 38.04 28.70
C GLY A 372 9.30 38.65 28.38
N LEU A 373 8.52 38.03 27.49
CA LEU A 373 7.14 38.46 27.20
C LEU A 373 6.14 37.85 28.18
N PHE A 374 6.36 36.61 28.60
CA PHE A 374 5.37 35.83 29.35
C PHE A 374 5.63 35.76 30.86
N ARG A 375 6.87 35.91 31.33
CA ARG A 375 7.24 35.81 32.75
C ARG A 375 7.48 37.18 33.36
N VAL A 376 6.90 37.39 34.52
CA VAL A 376 7.04 38.58 35.36
C VAL A 376 7.31 38.13 36.80
N PRO A 377 7.89 38.97 37.67
CA PRO A 377 8.08 38.58 39.06
C PRO A 377 6.76 38.24 39.76
N ALA A 378 6.80 37.24 40.65
CA ALA A 378 5.64 36.84 41.43
C ALA A 378 5.23 37.95 42.43
N GLY A 379 3.93 38.11 42.65
CA GLY A 379 3.39 39.09 43.60
C GLY A 379 1.87 39.17 43.58
N PRO A 380 1.27 40.07 44.39
CA PRO A 380 -0.16 40.33 44.40
C PRO A 380 -0.65 40.79 43.02
N VAL A 381 -1.68 40.13 42.50
CA VAL A 381 -2.27 40.46 41.19
C VAL A 381 -3.50 41.35 41.35
N ARG A 382 -3.69 42.28 40.43
CA ARG A 382 -4.89 43.14 40.35
C ARG A 382 -5.94 42.54 39.43
N PRO A 383 -7.23 42.92 39.56
CA PRO A 383 -8.28 42.54 38.62
C PRO A 383 -7.96 42.99 37.19
N ALA A 384 -8.32 42.18 36.19
CA ALA A 384 -8.01 42.45 34.79
C ALA A 384 -8.60 43.77 34.27
N ALA A 385 -9.83 44.10 34.69
CA ALA A 385 -10.47 45.37 34.35
C ALA A 385 -9.70 46.60 34.88
N GLU A 386 -9.18 46.53 36.11
CA GLU A 386 -8.35 47.60 36.69
C GLU A 386 -7.04 47.76 35.91
N LEU A 387 -6.40 46.64 35.56
CA LEU A 387 -5.18 46.64 34.75
C LEU A 387 -5.44 47.28 33.39
N MET A 388 -6.57 47.00 32.75
CA MET A 388 -6.91 47.57 31.46
C MET A 388 -7.18 49.08 31.53
N ALA A 389 -7.88 49.54 32.58
CA ALA A 389 -8.09 50.97 32.81
C ALA A 389 -6.75 51.73 32.95
N ARG A 390 -5.78 51.13 33.67
CA ARG A 390 -4.43 51.71 33.82
C ARG A 390 -3.68 51.77 32.49
N VAL A 391 -3.74 50.71 31.69
CA VAL A 391 -3.10 50.68 30.36
C VAL A 391 -3.71 51.75 29.45
N LEU A 392 -5.03 51.90 29.43
CA LEU A 392 -5.70 52.92 28.61
C LEU A 392 -5.45 54.34 29.10
N ALA A 393 -5.30 54.55 30.41
CA ALA A 393 -4.88 55.84 30.96
C ALA A 393 -3.45 56.22 30.53
N ALA A 394 -2.54 55.24 30.50
CA ALA A 394 -1.16 55.43 30.02
C ALA A 394 -1.06 55.55 28.49
N HIS A 395 -1.99 54.92 27.76
CA HIS A 395 -2.02 54.89 26.29
C HIS A 395 -3.41 55.25 25.73
N PRO A 396 -3.81 56.55 25.74
CA PRO A 396 -5.17 56.97 25.39
C PRO A 396 -5.60 56.69 23.94
N SER A 397 -4.64 56.53 23.01
CA SER A 397 -4.93 56.20 21.62
C SER A 397 -5.25 54.72 21.41
N TRP A 398 -4.89 53.85 22.37
CA TRP A 398 -5.06 52.41 22.23
C TRP A 398 -6.52 52.01 22.42
N ARG A 399 -6.92 50.92 21.76
CA ARG A 399 -8.25 50.33 21.90
C ARG A 399 -8.11 48.85 22.21
N VAL A 400 -8.94 48.38 23.11
CA VAL A 400 -9.01 46.96 23.47
C VAL A 400 -9.77 46.23 22.38
N VAL A 401 -9.24 45.07 21.96
CA VAL A 401 -9.99 44.09 21.17
C VAL A 401 -10.46 42.98 22.08
N ARG A 402 -9.55 42.43 22.89
CA ARG A 402 -9.82 41.32 23.82
C ARG A 402 -8.74 41.23 24.89
N PHE A 403 -9.08 40.83 26.11
CA PHE A 403 -8.08 40.48 27.13
C PHE A 403 -8.53 39.32 28.02
N ASP A 404 -7.56 38.64 28.63
CA ASP A 404 -7.83 37.54 29.54
C ASP A 404 -8.30 38.09 30.92
N LEU A 405 -9.30 37.46 31.54
CA LEU A 405 -9.88 37.92 32.81
C LEU A 405 -9.24 37.27 34.06
N ARG A 406 -8.24 36.40 33.85
CA ARG A 406 -7.59 35.64 34.92
C ARG A 406 -6.08 35.92 34.99
N PRO A 407 -5.68 37.09 35.52
CA PRO A 407 -4.27 37.38 35.77
C PRO A 407 -3.70 36.36 36.75
N ARG A 408 -2.43 35.99 36.55
CA ARG A 408 -1.73 35.00 37.38
C ARG A 408 -0.44 35.60 37.90
N SER A 409 -0.14 35.34 39.17
CA SER A 409 1.16 35.70 39.74
C SER A 409 2.27 34.99 38.96
N GLY A 410 3.32 35.72 38.61
CA GLY A 410 4.44 35.19 37.85
C GLY A 410 4.25 35.12 36.33
N SER A 411 3.10 35.52 35.79
CA SER A 411 2.84 35.53 34.34
C SER A 411 2.21 36.83 33.86
N ALA A 412 2.70 37.35 32.73
CA ALA A 412 2.11 38.54 32.11
C ALA A 412 0.66 38.26 31.69
N LEU A 413 -0.22 39.23 31.90
CA LEU A 413 -1.57 39.24 31.36
C LEU A 413 -1.50 39.53 29.86
N ARG A 414 -2.18 38.72 29.04
CA ARG A 414 -2.23 38.92 27.59
C ARG A 414 -3.50 39.69 27.21
N ALA A 415 -3.31 40.73 26.41
CA ALA A 415 -4.36 41.49 25.75
C ALA A 415 -4.07 41.59 24.25
N VAL A 416 -5.12 41.74 23.46
CA VAL A 416 -5.06 42.11 22.05
C VAL A 416 -5.62 43.51 21.94
N MET A 417 -4.81 44.42 21.41
CA MET A 417 -5.14 45.84 21.33
C MET A 417 -4.73 46.42 19.99
N THR A 418 -5.38 47.50 19.56
CA THR A 418 -4.95 48.32 18.42
C THR A 418 -4.38 49.63 18.95
N ARG A 419 -3.32 50.15 18.32
CA ARG A 419 -2.67 51.40 18.77
C ARG A 419 -3.49 52.66 18.45
N ALA A 420 -4.38 52.53 17.48
CA ALA A 420 -5.30 53.54 17.00
C ALA A 420 -6.48 52.85 16.27
N PRO A 421 -7.62 53.53 16.08
CA PRO A 421 -8.70 53.03 15.22
C PRO A 421 -8.17 52.66 13.83
N GLY A 422 -8.50 51.46 13.34
CA GLY A 422 -8.03 50.95 12.04
C GLY A 422 -6.61 50.40 12.00
N ALA A 423 -5.82 50.53 13.09
CA ALA A 423 -4.50 49.90 13.17
C ALA A 423 -4.60 48.38 13.33
N ALA A 424 -3.58 47.66 12.85
CA ALA A 424 -3.51 46.20 13.01
C ALA A 424 -3.46 45.80 14.50
N PRO A 425 -4.19 44.75 14.92
CA PRO A 425 -4.13 44.26 16.29
C PRO A 425 -2.77 43.68 16.66
N GLU A 426 -2.29 44.00 17.85
CA GLU A 426 -1.04 43.51 18.43
C GLU A 426 -1.33 42.76 19.75
N ASP A 427 -0.49 41.76 20.05
CA ASP A 427 -0.44 41.16 21.39
C ASP A 427 0.28 42.14 22.32
N VAL A 428 -0.37 42.49 23.43
CA VAL A 428 0.15 43.33 24.49
C VAL A 428 0.30 42.49 25.76
N PHE A 429 1.49 42.52 26.35
CA PHE A 429 1.82 41.81 27.57
C PHE A 429 1.89 42.81 28.72
N ILE A 430 1.14 42.55 29.79
CA ILE A 430 0.92 43.48 30.90
C ILE A 430 1.35 42.82 32.20
N ASP A 431 2.13 43.52 33.03
CA ASP A 431 2.47 43.05 34.38
C ASP A 431 1.20 43.09 35.26
N PRO A 432 0.75 41.94 35.81
CA PRO A 432 -0.50 41.85 36.54
C PRO A 432 -0.46 42.55 37.91
N ARG A 433 0.69 43.06 38.35
CA ARG A 433 0.86 43.70 39.66
C ARG A 433 0.58 45.21 39.62
N ASP A 434 0.97 45.87 38.54
CA ASP A 434 0.93 47.33 38.42
C ASP A 434 0.25 47.85 37.14
N GLY A 435 0.03 47.01 36.14
CA GLY A 435 -0.57 47.39 34.85
C GLY A 435 0.44 47.92 33.82
N ARG A 436 1.75 47.82 34.08
CA ARG A 436 2.78 48.26 33.13
C ARG A 436 2.86 47.31 31.94
N VAL A 437 2.92 47.86 30.72
CA VAL A 437 3.20 47.08 29.51
C VAL A 437 4.64 46.56 29.55
N THR A 438 4.80 45.24 29.53
CA THR A 438 6.11 44.57 29.54
C THR A 438 6.64 44.32 28.13
N GLY A 439 5.76 44.24 27.14
CA GLY A 439 6.12 44.10 25.74
C GLY A 439 4.91 44.11 24.82
N THR A 440 5.16 44.31 23.53
CA THR A 440 4.17 44.25 22.46
C THR A 440 4.69 43.41 21.31
N ARG A 441 3.82 42.66 20.64
CA ARG A 441 4.19 41.78 19.52
C ARG A 441 3.15 41.84 18.42
N THR A 442 3.60 42.02 17.18
CA THR A 442 2.74 41.93 16.00
C THR A 442 2.25 40.51 15.80
N ARG A 443 1.03 40.33 15.30
CA ARG A 443 0.43 38.99 15.10
C ARG A 443 0.78 38.34 13.76
N GLN A 444 1.75 38.91 13.03
CA GLN A 444 2.26 38.37 11.78
C GLN A 444 3.56 37.60 12.02
N GLY A 445 3.70 36.42 11.41
CA GLY A 445 4.89 35.60 11.47
C GLY A 445 6.10 36.29 10.84
N ARG A 446 7.25 36.17 11.49
CA ARG A 446 8.54 36.72 11.05
C ARG A 446 9.66 35.73 11.38
N PRO A 447 10.77 35.73 10.62
CA PRO A 447 11.90 34.83 10.84
C PRO A 447 12.78 35.31 12.00
N ASP A 448 12.17 35.58 13.16
CA ASP A 448 12.84 35.95 14.40
C ASP A 448 12.25 35.16 15.58
N ARG A 449 13.00 35.12 16.69
CA ARG A 449 12.64 34.33 17.88
C ARG A 449 11.28 34.72 18.47
N ALA A 450 10.93 36.01 18.47
CA ALA A 450 9.69 36.50 19.06
C ALA A 450 8.45 36.06 18.28
N HIS A 451 8.59 35.88 16.96
CA HIS A 451 7.51 35.51 16.06
C HIS A 451 7.61 34.09 15.51
N ALA A 452 8.60 33.29 15.92
CA ALA A 452 8.85 31.94 15.39
C ALA A 452 7.61 31.03 15.46
N MET A 453 6.88 31.03 16.59
CA MET A 453 5.66 30.22 16.73
C MET A 453 4.48 30.77 15.91
N GLN A 454 4.45 32.08 15.64
CA GLN A 454 3.46 32.67 14.74
C GLN A 454 3.80 32.34 13.28
N LEU A 455 5.07 32.43 12.88
CA LEU A 455 5.53 32.01 11.55
C LEU A 455 5.20 30.53 11.30
N LEU A 456 5.42 29.68 12.30
CA LEU A 456 5.07 28.26 12.21
C LEU A 456 3.56 28.04 12.01
N TYR A 457 2.73 28.82 12.71
CA TYR A 457 1.27 28.82 12.52
C TYR A 457 0.90 29.30 11.13
N ASP A 458 1.45 30.42 10.67
CA ASP A 458 1.17 30.99 9.34
C ASP A 458 1.60 30.02 8.22
N LEU A 459 2.72 29.32 8.40
CA LEU A 459 3.16 28.25 7.49
C LEU A 459 2.20 27.07 7.47
N HIS A 460 1.68 26.65 8.62
CA HIS A 460 0.73 25.55 8.71
C HIS A 460 -0.64 25.89 8.12
N ASP A 461 -1.12 27.10 8.39
CA ASP A 461 -2.47 27.55 8.05
C ASP A 461 -2.55 28.03 6.59
N THR A 462 -1.57 28.83 6.16
CA THR A 462 -1.63 29.54 4.86
C THR A 462 -0.32 29.49 4.08
N LEU A 463 0.67 28.67 4.46
CA LEU A 463 2.04 28.71 3.93
C LEU A 463 2.70 30.11 4.00
N ALA A 464 2.20 30.98 4.87
CA ALA A 464 2.53 32.41 4.90
C ALA A 464 2.27 33.16 3.56
N LEU A 465 1.36 32.65 2.73
CA LEU A 465 0.97 33.21 1.43
C LEU A 465 -0.47 33.76 1.43
N GLY A 466 -1.07 33.91 2.61
CA GLY A 466 -2.45 34.41 2.76
C GLY A 466 -3.46 33.50 2.06
N ASN A 467 -4.45 34.09 1.38
CA ASN A 467 -5.56 33.34 0.80
C ASN A 467 -5.11 32.31 -0.26
N ALA A 468 -4.09 32.64 -1.08
CA ALA A 468 -3.60 31.71 -2.09
C ALA A 468 -3.02 30.43 -1.46
N GLY A 469 -2.27 30.58 -0.36
CA GLY A 469 -1.74 29.44 0.37
C GLY A 469 -2.81 28.65 1.12
N ARG A 470 -3.84 29.32 1.66
CA ARG A 470 -5.03 28.65 2.23
C ARG A 470 -5.71 27.72 1.21
N LEU A 471 -6.03 28.24 0.02
CA LEU A 471 -6.67 27.45 -1.04
C LEU A 471 -5.78 26.28 -1.52
N PHE A 472 -4.46 26.50 -1.58
CA PHE A 472 -3.51 25.45 -1.91
C PHE A 472 -3.46 24.36 -0.82
N MET A 473 -3.37 24.74 0.45
CA MET A 473 -3.40 23.80 1.58
C MET A 473 -4.70 23.00 1.62
N GLY A 474 -5.84 23.64 1.36
CA GLY A 474 -7.14 22.97 1.21
C GLY A 474 -7.13 21.92 0.09
N SER A 475 -6.52 22.24 -1.05
CA SER A 475 -6.39 21.34 -2.20
C SER A 475 -5.48 20.13 -1.88
N ILE A 476 -4.37 20.36 -1.17
CA ILE A 476 -3.49 19.29 -0.65
C ILE A 476 -4.25 18.40 0.34
N ALA A 477 -5.03 18.98 1.25
CA ALA A 477 -5.84 18.24 2.22
C ALA A 477 -6.93 17.39 1.53
N ALA A 478 -7.60 17.93 0.50
CA ALA A 478 -8.60 17.21 -0.28
C ALA A 478 -7.98 16.04 -1.06
N CYS A 479 -6.81 16.26 -1.66
CA CYS A 479 -6.03 15.20 -2.30
C CYS A 479 -5.66 14.11 -1.28
N TRP A 480 -5.15 14.51 -0.10
CA TRP A 480 -4.79 13.59 0.97
C TRP A 480 -5.98 12.79 1.51
N LEU A 481 -7.16 13.40 1.65
CA LEU A 481 -8.40 12.70 2.00
C LEU A 481 -8.74 11.63 0.96
N ALA A 482 -8.73 11.98 -0.33
CA ALA A 482 -8.97 11.04 -1.42
C ALA A 482 -7.93 9.90 -1.46
N LEU A 483 -6.65 10.21 -1.21
CA LEU A 483 -5.57 9.23 -1.11
C LEU A 483 -5.79 8.25 0.04
N THR A 484 -6.24 8.74 1.19
CA THR A 484 -6.50 7.93 2.38
C THR A 484 -7.65 6.95 2.13
N VAL A 485 -8.73 7.42 1.49
CA VAL A 485 -9.86 6.57 1.05
C VAL A 485 -9.43 5.57 -0.02
N ALA A 486 -8.63 6.00 -1.01
CA ALA A 486 -8.10 5.13 -2.05
C ALA A 486 -7.23 4.01 -1.45
N GLY A 487 -6.40 4.34 -0.46
CA GLY A 487 -5.60 3.38 0.30
C GLY A 487 -6.48 2.32 0.97
N LEU A 488 -7.55 2.73 1.67
CA LEU A 488 -8.52 1.81 2.26
C LEU A 488 -9.12 0.87 1.20
N VAL A 489 -9.65 1.42 0.10
CA VAL A 489 -10.26 0.62 -0.98
C VAL A 489 -9.27 -0.37 -1.58
N VAL A 490 -8.01 0.03 -1.73
CA VAL A 490 -6.93 -0.84 -2.24
C VAL A 490 -6.59 -1.96 -1.27
N THR A 491 -6.87 -1.87 0.03
CA THR A 491 -6.65 -2.97 0.99
C THR A 491 -7.81 -3.97 1.09
N LEU A 492 -9.01 -3.63 0.60
CA LEU A 492 -10.18 -4.49 0.76
C LEU A 492 -10.02 -5.84 0.00
N PRO A 493 -10.35 -6.97 0.63
CA PRO A 493 -10.28 -8.27 -0.01
C PRO A 493 -11.41 -8.45 -1.04
N ARG A 494 -11.16 -9.26 -2.07
CA ARG A 494 -12.19 -9.63 -3.07
C ARG A 494 -13.04 -10.84 -2.69
N ARG A 495 -12.57 -11.63 -1.70
CA ARG A 495 -13.19 -12.89 -1.29
C ARG A 495 -14.09 -12.65 -0.08
N ARG A 496 -15.16 -13.45 0.03
CA ARG A 496 -16.08 -13.44 1.17
C ARG A 496 -15.77 -14.64 2.09
N PRO A 497 -16.00 -14.51 3.42
CA PRO A 497 -16.51 -13.32 4.12
C PRO A 497 -15.45 -12.20 4.27
N LEU A 498 -15.87 -10.95 4.03
CA LEU A 498 -14.97 -9.81 3.88
C LEU A 498 -14.09 -9.56 5.13
N LEU A 499 -14.66 -9.60 6.33
CA LEU A 499 -13.93 -9.32 7.56
C LEU A 499 -12.83 -10.36 7.83
N ALA A 500 -13.13 -11.65 7.63
CA ALA A 500 -12.13 -12.71 7.80
C ALA A 500 -11.00 -12.59 6.77
N ALA A 501 -11.34 -12.29 5.51
CA ALA A 501 -10.37 -12.09 4.44
C ALA A 501 -9.57 -10.78 4.60
N TRP A 502 -10.06 -9.80 5.36
CA TRP A 502 -9.40 -8.52 5.57
C TRP A 502 -8.50 -8.52 6.82
N ARG A 503 -8.80 -9.37 7.81
CA ARG A 503 -8.05 -9.50 9.07
C ARG A 503 -6.52 -9.57 8.88
N PRO A 504 -5.95 -10.31 7.91
CA PRO A 504 -4.51 -10.35 7.71
C PRO A 504 -3.88 -8.99 7.36
N ALA A 505 -4.62 -8.09 6.71
CA ALA A 505 -4.09 -6.78 6.28
C ALA A 505 -3.77 -5.85 7.46
N TRP A 506 -4.43 -6.07 8.61
CA TRP A 506 -4.26 -5.29 9.85
C TRP A 506 -3.08 -5.77 10.71
N GLY A 507 -2.51 -6.93 10.40
CA GLY A 507 -1.38 -7.51 11.12
C GLY A 507 -0.03 -7.24 10.45
N LEU A 508 1.05 -7.52 11.19
CA LEU A 508 2.39 -7.63 10.63
C LEU A 508 2.69 -9.10 10.37
N ASN A 509 2.96 -9.46 9.12
CA ASN A 509 3.45 -10.79 8.80
C ASN A 509 4.98 -10.82 9.02
N ARG A 510 5.44 -11.55 10.05
CA ARG A 510 6.86 -11.63 10.44
C ARG A 510 7.77 -12.12 9.32
N GLN A 511 7.31 -13.07 8.49
CA GLN A 511 8.07 -13.58 7.35
C GLN A 511 8.16 -12.54 6.22
N MET A 512 7.09 -11.78 5.99
CA MET A 512 7.10 -10.69 5.01
C MET A 512 7.87 -9.47 5.48
N LEU A 513 7.95 -9.23 6.79
CA LEU A 513 8.69 -8.10 7.36
C LEU A 513 10.19 -8.17 7.01
N ALA A 514 10.75 -9.39 6.98
CA ALA A 514 12.13 -9.64 6.58
C ALA A 514 12.40 -9.35 5.08
N ARG A 515 11.39 -9.49 4.22
CA ARG A 515 11.53 -9.41 2.75
C ARG A 515 10.95 -8.11 2.14
N ARG A 516 9.95 -7.50 2.77
CA ARG A 516 9.17 -6.33 2.28
C ARG A 516 8.76 -5.39 3.43
N LEU A 517 9.75 -4.98 4.24
CA LEU A 517 9.55 -4.13 5.42
C LEU A 517 8.68 -2.88 5.15
N TRP A 518 9.06 -2.06 4.18
CA TRP A 518 8.41 -0.76 3.95
C TRP A 518 6.95 -0.87 3.46
N PRO A 519 6.61 -1.69 2.45
CA PRO A 519 5.21 -1.86 2.04
C PRO A 519 4.31 -2.44 3.14
N GLU A 520 4.82 -3.39 3.95
CA GLU A 520 4.06 -3.97 5.06
C GLU A 520 3.78 -2.93 6.15
N LEU A 521 4.80 -2.17 6.57
CA LEU A 521 4.62 -1.12 7.57
C LEU A 521 3.70 -0.01 7.07
N HIS A 522 3.84 0.42 5.81
CA HIS A 522 2.98 1.43 5.20
C HIS A 522 1.51 0.97 5.21
N ARG A 523 1.22 -0.27 4.79
CA ARG A 523 -0.15 -0.81 4.82
C ARG A 523 -0.71 -0.85 6.24
N THR A 524 0.03 -1.45 7.17
CA THR A 524 -0.49 -1.75 8.50
C THR A 524 -0.65 -0.47 9.33
N ILE A 525 0.38 0.38 9.40
CA ILE A 525 0.28 1.65 10.14
C ILE A 525 -0.79 2.54 9.51
N GLY A 526 -0.81 2.61 8.18
CA GLY A 526 -1.84 3.35 7.43
C GLY A 526 -3.26 2.93 7.82
N LEU A 527 -3.56 1.64 7.91
CA LEU A 527 -4.89 1.15 8.31
C LEU A 527 -5.25 1.51 9.75
N TRP A 528 -4.33 1.36 10.70
CA TRP A 528 -4.59 1.68 12.11
C TRP A 528 -4.76 3.18 12.37
N THR A 529 -4.07 4.04 11.61
CA THR A 529 -4.17 5.50 11.76
C THR A 529 -5.19 6.15 10.83
N MET A 530 -5.73 5.41 9.85
CA MET A 530 -6.63 5.94 8.83
C MET A 530 -7.86 6.67 9.38
N PRO A 531 -8.62 6.15 10.37
CA PRO A 531 -9.81 6.83 10.86
C PRO A 531 -9.49 8.23 11.39
N PHE A 532 -8.33 8.36 12.04
CA PHE A 532 -7.86 9.63 12.58
C PHE A 532 -7.32 10.56 11.50
N MET A 533 -6.57 10.04 10.53
CA MET A 533 -6.11 10.81 9.38
C MET A 533 -7.27 11.38 8.56
N ILE A 534 -8.37 10.64 8.41
CA ILE A 534 -9.60 11.14 7.77
C ILE A 534 -10.16 12.34 8.53
N VAL A 535 -10.24 12.29 9.86
CA VAL A 535 -10.72 13.43 10.66
C VAL A 535 -9.83 14.65 10.49
N ILE A 536 -8.52 14.50 10.53
CA ILE A 536 -7.57 15.61 10.35
C ILE A 536 -7.63 16.17 8.92
N ALA A 537 -7.69 15.31 7.89
CA ALA A 537 -7.81 15.73 6.51
C ALA A 537 -9.14 16.46 6.25
N LEU A 538 -10.25 15.91 6.75
CA LEU A 538 -11.58 16.49 6.58
C LEU A 538 -11.71 17.86 7.28
N THR A 539 -11.24 17.96 8.53
CA THR A 539 -11.21 19.25 9.25
C THR A 539 -10.31 20.26 8.56
N SER A 540 -9.17 19.84 8.00
CA SER A 540 -8.30 20.71 7.21
C SER A 540 -8.98 21.21 5.93
N VAL A 541 -9.67 20.34 5.18
CA VAL A 541 -10.47 20.75 4.01
C VAL A 541 -11.55 21.76 4.41
N ALA A 542 -12.29 21.47 5.48
CA ALA A 542 -13.37 22.32 5.96
C ALA A 542 -12.90 23.70 6.46
N MET A 543 -11.74 23.77 7.11
CA MET A 543 -11.14 25.03 7.56
C MET A 543 -10.57 25.85 6.40
N ASN A 544 -9.99 25.22 5.39
CA ASN A 544 -9.38 25.93 4.26
C ASN A 544 -10.41 26.41 3.23
N PHE A 545 -11.48 25.65 2.99
CA PHE A 545 -12.60 26.04 2.13
C PHE A 545 -13.83 26.48 2.95
N PHE A 546 -13.56 27.21 4.04
CA PHE A 546 -14.61 27.56 5.00
C PHE A 546 -15.69 28.42 4.36
N ASP A 547 -15.31 29.54 3.74
CA ASP A 547 -16.25 30.49 3.14
C ASP A 547 -16.83 29.95 1.83
N GLU A 548 -16.01 29.23 1.05
CA GLU A 548 -16.36 28.74 -0.28
C GLU A 548 -17.33 27.56 -0.26
N ALA A 549 -17.26 26.71 0.76
CA ALA A 549 -18.01 25.45 0.80
C ALA A 549 -18.60 25.12 2.16
N PHE A 550 -17.81 25.20 3.23
CA PHE A 550 -18.23 24.63 4.51
C PHE A 550 -19.29 25.46 5.24
N ALA A 551 -19.12 26.78 5.34
CA ALA A 551 -20.07 27.67 6.01
C ALA A 551 -21.42 27.73 5.28
N PRO A 552 -21.49 27.85 3.93
CA PRO A 552 -22.76 27.75 3.21
C PRO A 552 -23.45 26.40 3.41
N LEU A 553 -22.69 25.29 3.39
CA LEU A 553 -23.23 23.95 3.63
C LEU A 553 -23.76 23.79 5.07
N ALA A 554 -23.04 24.28 6.06
CA ALA A 554 -23.46 24.25 7.45
C ALA A 554 -24.74 25.07 7.66
N ALA A 555 -24.82 26.26 7.07
CA ALA A 555 -26.00 27.11 7.12
C ALA A 555 -27.21 26.49 6.38
N PHE A 556 -26.97 25.80 5.26
CA PHE A 556 -28.02 25.06 4.54
C PHE A 556 -28.59 23.90 5.37
N LEU A 557 -27.72 23.10 6.01
CA LEU A 557 -28.15 21.98 6.84
C LEU A 557 -28.84 22.42 8.13
N SER A 558 -28.40 23.55 8.69
CA SER A 558 -28.95 24.11 9.92
C SER A 558 -28.72 25.62 9.94
N PRO A 559 -29.75 26.44 9.62
CA PRO A 559 -29.63 27.88 9.64
C PRO A 559 -29.13 28.41 10.99
N PRO A 560 -28.32 29.48 11.00
CA PRO A 560 -27.94 30.14 12.23
C PRO A 560 -29.17 30.59 13.02
N ARG A 561 -29.04 30.66 14.35
CA ARG A 561 -30.12 31.17 15.20
C ARG A 561 -30.49 32.60 14.77
N ALA A 562 -31.79 32.82 14.56
CA ALA A 562 -32.34 34.13 14.23
C ALA A 562 -32.03 35.17 15.32
N GLY A 563 -31.80 36.42 14.91
CA GLY A 563 -31.55 37.53 15.83
C GLY A 563 -30.12 37.62 16.37
N SER A 564 -29.16 36.88 15.80
CA SER A 564 -27.74 37.08 16.13
C SER A 564 -27.27 38.48 15.72
N PRO A 565 -26.65 39.27 16.62
CA PRO A 565 -26.09 40.59 16.28
C PRO A 565 -24.85 40.48 15.36
N PHE A 566 -24.36 39.27 15.13
CA PHE A 566 -23.23 38.98 14.25
C PHE A 566 -23.65 38.43 12.88
N ALA A 567 -24.95 38.26 12.63
CA ALA A 567 -25.44 37.82 11.33
C ALA A 567 -25.18 38.88 10.25
N GLU A 568 -24.90 38.43 9.04
CA GLU A 568 -24.76 39.32 7.89
C GLU A 568 -26.09 40.04 7.62
N GLY A 569 -26.04 41.37 7.50
CA GLY A 569 -27.26 42.19 7.38
C GLY A 569 -28.02 42.44 8.69
N ALA A 570 -27.44 42.09 9.85
CA ALA A 570 -28.02 42.50 11.14
C ALA A 570 -28.19 44.03 11.20
N PRO A 571 -29.32 44.54 11.73
CA PRO A 571 -29.55 45.97 11.82
C PRO A 571 -28.45 46.64 12.66
N PRO A 572 -28.00 47.86 12.29
CA PRO A 572 -27.02 48.58 13.08
C PRO A 572 -27.55 48.83 14.50
N PRO A 573 -26.65 48.89 15.51
CA PRO A 573 -27.07 49.18 16.86
C PRO A 573 -27.80 50.54 16.89
N PRO A 574 -28.87 50.68 17.70
CA PRO A 574 -29.57 51.95 17.82
C PRO A 574 -28.61 53.03 18.35
N ALA A 575 -28.64 54.22 17.75
CA ALA A 575 -27.79 55.33 18.18
C ALA A 575 -28.12 55.71 19.63
N ARG A 576 -27.15 55.49 20.54
CA ARG A 576 -27.30 55.75 21.97
C ARG A 576 -26.35 56.86 22.40
N SER A 577 -26.89 57.81 23.15
CA SER A 577 -26.12 58.88 23.80
C SER A 577 -26.09 58.59 25.30
N GLY A 578 -25.00 58.03 25.81
CA GLY A 578 -24.86 57.66 27.23
C GLY A 578 -23.46 57.20 27.58
N SER A 579 -23.12 57.21 28.88
CA SER A 579 -21.83 56.69 29.36
C SER A 579 -21.70 55.20 29.05
N VAL A 580 -20.53 54.81 28.54
CA VAL A 580 -20.18 53.40 28.33
C VAL A 580 -19.80 52.78 29.67
N LEU A 581 -20.31 51.59 29.95
CA LEU A 581 -19.95 50.80 31.12
C LEU A 581 -18.45 50.52 31.12
N ASP A 582 -17.81 50.63 32.29
CA ASP A 582 -16.44 50.18 32.45
C ASP A 582 -16.35 48.64 32.39
N TYR A 583 -15.14 48.13 32.15
CA TYR A 583 -14.93 46.70 32.03
C TYR A 583 -15.25 45.92 33.33
N ALA A 584 -15.15 46.55 34.50
CA ALA A 584 -15.42 45.90 35.78
C ALA A 584 -16.94 45.71 35.98
N ALA A 585 -17.74 46.70 35.61
CA ALA A 585 -19.20 46.63 35.60
C ALA A 585 -19.68 45.59 34.59
N ALA A 586 -19.15 45.59 33.37
CA ALA A 586 -19.48 44.59 32.36
C ALA A 586 -19.15 43.16 32.84
N GLU A 587 -17.97 42.96 33.43
CA GLU A 587 -17.57 41.67 34.01
C GLU A 587 -18.50 41.26 35.17
N ALA A 588 -18.86 42.18 36.06
CA ALA A 588 -19.73 41.91 37.20
C ALA A 588 -21.14 41.48 36.76
N ILE A 589 -21.72 42.18 35.77
CA ILE A 589 -23.00 41.83 35.17
C ILE A 589 -22.95 40.42 34.56
N ALA A 590 -21.90 40.16 33.76
CA ALA A 590 -21.70 38.85 33.13
C ALA A 590 -21.59 37.73 34.17
N ARG A 591 -20.81 37.95 35.24
CA ARG A 591 -20.64 36.99 36.34
C ARG A 591 -21.95 36.72 37.07
N ALA A 592 -22.73 37.77 37.36
CA ALA A 592 -24.02 37.63 38.04
C ALA A 592 -25.02 36.83 37.20
N TRP A 593 -25.04 37.05 35.88
CA TRP A 593 -25.84 36.23 34.97
C TRP A 593 -25.34 34.79 34.91
N ALA A 594 -24.04 34.56 34.72
CA ALA A 594 -23.47 33.23 34.61
C ALA A 594 -23.66 32.41 35.89
N ALA A 595 -23.59 33.03 37.07
CA ALA A 595 -23.86 32.36 38.33
C ALA A 595 -25.29 31.78 38.43
N ARG A 596 -26.27 32.41 37.76
CA ARG A 596 -27.66 31.95 37.71
C ARG A 596 -27.89 30.93 36.58
N ALA A 597 -27.42 31.25 35.38
CA ALA A 597 -27.68 30.43 34.19
C ALA A 597 -26.77 29.19 34.10
N TYR A 598 -25.52 29.31 34.57
CA TYR A 598 -24.47 28.29 34.44
C TYR A 598 -23.63 28.17 35.72
N PRO A 599 -24.17 27.54 36.79
CA PRO A 599 -23.45 27.38 38.05
C PRO A 599 -22.07 26.75 37.86
N GLY A 600 -21.03 27.39 38.43
CA GLY A 600 -19.64 26.92 38.34
C GLY A 600 -18.87 27.38 37.08
N ALA A 601 -19.51 28.09 36.14
CA ALA A 601 -18.81 28.71 35.02
C ALA A 601 -17.96 29.90 35.50
N MET A 602 -16.70 29.95 35.05
CA MET A 602 -15.77 31.03 35.40
C MET A 602 -15.44 31.87 34.16
N PRO A 603 -15.42 33.20 34.26
CA PRO A 603 -15.05 34.04 33.14
C PRO A 603 -13.56 33.88 32.82
N VAL A 604 -13.27 33.83 31.53
CA VAL A 604 -11.92 33.60 31.02
C VAL A 604 -11.39 34.78 30.23
N ALA A 605 -12.26 35.56 29.59
CA ALA A 605 -11.88 36.71 28.77
C ALA A 605 -13.04 37.66 28.49
N LEU A 606 -12.69 38.91 28.19
CA LEU A 606 -13.61 39.95 27.74
C LEU A 606 -13.15 40.48 26.37
N ALA A 607 -14.08 40.62 25.45
CA ALA A 607 -13.92 41.26 24.14
C ALA A 607 -14.69 42.58 24.10
N ASP A 608 -14.12 43.60 23.45
CA ASP A 608 -14.71 44.92 23.28
C ASP A 608 -14.99 45.14 21.79
N ASP A 609 -16.28 45.21 21.43
CA ASP A 609 -16.75 45.47 20.07
C ASP A 609 -17.51 46.80 20.02
N PRO A 610 -16.81 47.93 19.87
CA PRO A 610 -17.45 49.23 19.77
C PRO A 610 -18.25 49.42 18.48
N ALA A 611 -18.05 48.59 17.44
CA ALA A 611 -18.80 48.74 16.20
C ALA A 611 -20.25 48.20 16.32
N ARG A 612 -20.47 47.27 17.26
CA ARG A 612 -21.79 46.69 17.55
C ARG A 612 -22.39 47.16 18.88
N ASP A 613 -21.67 48.01 19.60
CA ASP A 613 -21.96 48.41 20.98
C ASP A 613 -22.10 47.23 21.96
N LEU A 614 -21.21 46.23 21.83
CA LEU A 614 -21.22 45.02 22.66
C LEU A 614 -19.91 44.79 23.43
N TYR A 615 -20.05 44.26 24.65
CA TYR A 615 -19.01 43.55 25.37
C TYR A 615 -19.30 42.06 25.39
N GLY A 616 -18.37 41.26 24.90
CA GLY A 616 -18.46 39.80 24.91
C GLY A 616 -17.66 39.20 26.06
N VAL A 617 -18.32 38.58 27.04
CA VAL A 617 -17.64 37.90 28.16
C VAL A 617 -17.75 36.39 27.99
N SER A 618 -16.62 35.73 27.78
CA SER A 618 -16.55 34.27 27.61
C SER A 618 -16.32 33.55 28.94
N PHE A 619 -16.96 32.39 29.11
CA PHE A 619 -16.91 31.53 30.28
C PHE A 619 -16.45 30.11 29.92
N ALA A 620 -15.77 29.45 30.86
CA ALA A 620 -15.35 28.06 30.73
C ALA A 620 -15.70 27.22 31.99
N PRO A 621 -16.09 25.94 31.83
CA PRO A 621 -16.26 25.01 32.94
C PRO A 621 -14.93 24.81 33.70
N GLY A 622 -14.93 24.99 35.02
CA GLY A 622 -13.71 24.84 35.84
C GLY A 622 -12.61 25.88 35.57
N GLY A 623 -12.89 26.94 34.80
CA GLY A 623 -11.97 28.04 34.54
C GLY A 623 -10.70 27.67 33.77
N THR A 624 -10.70 26.54 33.06
CA THR A 624 -9.60 26.21 32.13
C THR A 624 -9.69 27.09 30.88
N PRO A 625 -8.58 27.70 30.43
CA PRO A 625 -8.58 28.54 29.23
C PRO A 625 -8.62 27.74 27.91
N LEU A 626 -8.67 26.40 27.94
CA LEU A 626 -8.63 25.55 26.73
C LEU A 626 -10.03 25.33 26.14
N TYR A 627 -10.11 25.14 24.82
CA TYR A 627 -11.30 24.65 24.12
C TYR A 627 -11.56 23.18 24.49
N THR A 628 -12.05 22.91 25.69
CA THR A 628 -12.53 21.57 26.06
C THR A 628 -14.01 21.43 25.70
N GLY A 629 -14.39 20.34 25.04
CA GLY A 629 -15.78 20.10 24.62
C GLY A 629 -16.21 20.95 23.42
N PHE A 630 -17.44 21.48 23.45
CA PHE A 630 -18.10 22.15 22.32
C PHE A 630 -17.82 23.66 22.21
N GLY A 631 -16.85 24.18 22.97
CA GLY A 631 -16.49 25.60 22.98
C GLY A 631 -16.85 26.33 24.28
N ARG A 632 -16.67 27.65 24.27
CA ARG A 632 -16.98 28.53 25.41
C ARG A 632 -18.41 29.05 25.31
N ILE A 633 -18.97 29.42 26.45
CA ILE A 633 -20.23 30.17 26.51
C ILE A 633 -19.84 31.65 26.51
N THR A 634 -20.35 32.43 25.57
CA THR A 634 -20.11 33.88 25.55
C THR A 634 -21.42 34.63 25.73
N CYS A 635 -21.41 35.56 26.67
CA CYS A 635 -22.52 36.49 26.90
C CYS A 635 -22.17 37.83 26.27
N GLU A 636 -23.01 38.31 25.36
CA GLU A 636 -22.88 39.63 24.76
C GLU A 636 -23.76 40.61 25.51
N ILE A 637 -23.13 41.67 25.98
CA ILE A 637 -23.71 42.67 26.88
C ILE A 637 -23.68 44.01 26.17
N ASP A 638 -24.80 44.73 26.19
CA ASP A 638 -24.88 46.09 25.69
C ASP A 638 -23.95 47.02 26.48
N ARG A 639 -23.14 47.79 25.78
CA ARG A 639 -22.10 48.65 26.37
C ARG A 639 -22.65 49.80 27.21
N HIS A 640 -23.94 50.15 27.08
CA HIS A 640 -24.52 51.31 27.76
C HIS A 640 -25.43 50.93 28.93
N ASP A 641 -26.33 49.97 28.73
CA ASP A 641 -27.32 49.59 29.75
C ASP A 641 -27.03 48.26 30.45
N GLY A 642 -26.03 47.50 29.98
CA GLY A 642 -25.64 46.25 30.61
C GLY A 642 -26.62 45.10 30.36
N ARG A 643 -27.61 45.29 29.48
CA ARG A 643 -28.55 44.24 29.11
C ARG A 643 -27.84 43.17 28.29
N ILE A 644 -28.20 41.92 28.54
CA ILE A 644 -27.70 40.79 27.74
C ILE A 644 -28.45 40.77 26.41
N VAL A 645 -27.72 41.04 25.33
CA VAL A 645 -28.25 41.13 23.97
C VAL A 645 -28.23 39.77 23.31
N TRP A 646 -27.18 38.98 23.54
CA TRP A 646 -27.02 37.68 22.93
C TRP A 646 -26.28 36.71 23.85
N VAL A 647 -26.59 35.42 23.70
CA VAL A 647 -25.87 34.35 24.38
C VAL A 647 -25.45 33.32 23.34
N ASP A 648 -24.14 33.23 23.16
CA ASP A 648 -23.46 32.24 22.37
C ASP A 648 -23.21 30.98 23.24
N ASP A 649 -24.15 30.02 23.19
CA ASP A 649 -24.08 28.77 23.95
C ASP A 649 -24.09 27.58 22.98
N PRO A 650 -23.03 26.74 22.98
CA PRO A 650 -22.96 25.55 22.13
C PRO A 650 -24.13 24.57 22.29
N ARG A 651 -24.83 24.57 23.42
CA ARG A 651 -26.02 23.70 23.64
C ARG A 651 -27.26 24.18 22.90
N LEU A 652 -27.28 25.45 22.51
CA LEU A 652 -28.38 26.07 21.79
C LEU A 652 -28.15 26.03 20.26
N ASP A 653 -27.01 25.53 19.83
CA ASP A 653 -26.64 25.49 18.42
C ASP A 653 -27.33 24.35 17.68
N GLY A 654 -27.71 24.63 16.44
CA GLY A 654 -28.07 23.60 15.50
C GLY A 654 -26.85 22.82 14.99
N ALA A 655 -27.09 21.71 14.30
CA ALA A 655 -26.04 20.76 13.89
C ALA A 655 -24.92 21.40 13.04
N GLY A 656 -25.27 22.37 12.19
CA GLY A 656 -24.32 23.10 11.34
C GLY A 656 -23.34 23.96 12.13
N THR A 657 -23.86 24.80 13.04
CA THR A 657 -23.03 25.63 13.92
C THR A 657 -22.16 24.78 14.85
N LEU A 658 -22.71 23.67 15.36
CA LEU A 658 -21.94 22.71 16.16
C LEU A 658 -20.76 22.13 15.37
N ALA A 659 -20.98 21.76 14.10
CA ALA A 659 -19.92 21.25 13.23
C ALA A 659 -18.80 22.28 13.02
N ILE A 660 -19.16 23.56 12.83
CA ILE A 660 -18.19 24.67 12.73
C ILE A 660 -17.34 24.77 14.00
N ARG A 661 -17.97 24.73 15.19
CA ARG A 661 -17.24 24.81 16.47
C ARG A 661 -16.28 23.67 16.69
N LEU A 662 -16.59 22.49 16.18
CA LEU A 662 -15.80 21.29 16.36
C LEU A 662 -14.56 21.23 15.46
N LEU A 663 -14.51 22.00 14.37
CA LEU A 663 -13.39 21.95 13.42
C LEU A 663 -12.03 22.13 14.09
N TYR A 664 -11.82 23.28 14.75
CA TYR A 664 -10.53 23.59 15.37
C TYR A 664 -10.18 22.64 16.53
N PRO A 665 -11.08 22.36 17.51
CA PRO A 665 -10.77 21.44 18.61
C PRO A 665 -10.51 19.99 18.17
N LEU A 666 -11.16 19.51 17.10
CA LEU A 666 -10.88 18.20 16.51
C LEU A 666 -9.53 18.20 15.79
N HIS A 667 -9.26 19.23 14.99
CA HIS A 667 -8.01 19.36 14.25
C HIS A 667 -6.79 19.49 15.16
N SER A 668 -6.89 20.31 16.21
CA SER A 668 -5.81 20.56 17.17
C SER A 668 -5.77 19.53 18.32
N GLY A 669 -6.76 18.66 18.42
CA GLY A 669 -6.91 17.71 19.52
C GLY A 669 -7.24 18.34 20.87
N GLN A 670 -7.71 19.60 20.92
CA GLN A 670 -8.03 20.27 22.20
C GLN A 670 -9.33 19.76 22.83
N ILE A 671 -10.21 19.11 22.04
CA ILE A 671 -11.56 18.69 22.45
C ILE A 671 -11.60 17.88 23.76
N GLY A 672 -10.66 16.95 23.95
CA GLY A 672 -10.51 16.12 25.15
C GLY A 672 -9.29 16.48 26.01
N GLY A 673 -8.69 17.65 25.78
CA GLY A 673 -7.47 18.09 26.47
C GLY A 673 -6.25 17.24 26.12
N TRP A 674 -5.42 16.93 27.14
CA TRP A 674 -4.11 16.30 26.94
C TRP A 674 -4.15 14.94 26.21
N PRO A 675 -5.09 14.01 26.50
CA PRO A 675 -5.17 12.75 25.78
C PRO A 675 -5.38 12.91 24.27
N THR A 676 -6.29 13.78 23.85
CA THR A 676 -6.57 14.02 22.42
C THR A 676 -5.45 14.82 21.76
N MET A 677 -4.79 15.73 22.48
CA MET A 677 -3.58 16.41 22.00
C MET A 677 -2.43 15.43 21.76
N ALA A 678 -2.21 14.48 22.67
CA ALA A 678 -1.23 13.41 22.49
C ALA A 678 -1.59 12.50 21.30
N GLY A 679 -2.88 12.26 21.07
CA GLY A 679 -3.37 11.58 19.89
C GLY A 679 -2.99 12.30 18.59
N VAL A 680 -3.26 13.62 18.49
CA VAL A 680 -2.89 14.44 17.32
C VAL A 680 -1.38 14.46 17.09
N LEU A 681 -0.59 14.54 18.17
CA LEU A 681 0.87 14.40 18.09
C LEU A 681 1.27 13.06 17.46
N ALA A 682 0.72 11.95 17.94
CA ALA A 682 1.00 10.62 17.41
C ALA A 682 0.57 10.47 15.95
N ILE A 683 -0.57 11.05 15.57
CA ILE A 683 -1.07 11.06 14.18
C ILE A 683 -0.12 11.85 13.29
N GLY A 684 0.36 13.02 13.70
CA GLY A 684 1.32 13.82 12.94
C GLY A 684 2.63 13.06 12.69
N LEU A 685 3.15 12.35 13.70
CA LEU A 685 4.31 11.47 13.54
C LEU A 685 4.03 10.29 12.60
N ALA A 686 2.84 9.68 12.70
CA ALA A 686 2.42 8.62 11.80
C ALA A 686 2.29 9.12 10.35
N CYS A 687 1.77 10.32 10.11
CA CYS A 687 1.74 10.95 8.79
C CYS A 687 3.17 11.08 8.22
N GLY A 688 4.11 11.59 9.02
CA GLY A 688 5.52 11.66 8.64
C GLY A 688 6.09 10.28 8.25
N PHE A 689 5.82 9.26 9.06
CA PHE A 689 6.20 7.88 8.76
C PHE A 689 5.58 7.36 7.46
N MET A 690 4.29 7.63 7.22
CA MET A 690 3.57 7.19 6.01
C MET A 690 4.19 7.79 4.75
N ILE A 691 4.62 9.05 4.81
CA ILE A 691 5.32 9.69 3.71
C ILE A 691 6.67 9.01 3.45
N VAL A 692 7.49 8.82 4.50
CA VAL A 692 8.80 8.16 4.39
C VAL A 692 8.67 6.74 3.84
N SER A 693 7.75 5.95 4.39
CA SER A 693 7.51 4.56 3.97
C SER A 693 6.94 4.43 2.56
N GLY A 694 6.28 5.46 2.03
CA GLY A 694 5.84 5.52 0.63
C GLY A 694 6.94 5.98 -0.34
N VAL A 695 7.73 6.99 0.04
CA VAL A 695 8.76 7.61 -0.83
C VAL A 695 10.05 6.77 -0.88
N LEU A 696 10.52 6.23 0.24
CA LEU A 696 11.82 5.57 0.31
C LEU A 696 11.92 4.32 -0.60
N PRO A 697 10.91 3.43 -0.68
CA PRO A 697 10.94 2.31 -1.63
C PRO A 697 10.95 2.78 -3.09
N TRP A 698 10.31 3.90 -3.39
CA TRP A 698 10.32 4.48 -4.73
C TRP A 698 11.73 4.98 -5.11
N LEU A 699 12.42 5.67 -4.19
CA LEU A 699 13.79 6.13 -4.39
C LEU A 699 14.77 4.95 -4.59
N ARG A 700 14.68 3.92 -3.74
CA ARG A 700 15.52 2.71 -3.86
C ARG A 700 15.36 2.00 -5.21
N ARG A 701 14.15 1.96 -5.76
CA ARG A 701 13.87 1.39 -7.09
C ARG A 701 14.45 2.21 -8.23
N GLN A 702 14.55 3.53 -8.09
CA GLN A 702 15.16 4.40 -9.10
C GLN A 702 16.69 4.22 -9.13
N THR A 703 17.32 4.06 -7.97
CA THR A 703 18.78 3.93 -7.83
C THR A 703 19.33 2.55 -8.19
N GLY A 704 18.51 1.50 -8.14
CA GLY A 704 18.89 0.13 -8.49
C GLY A 704 18.87 -0.19 -10.00
N ARG A 705 18.57 0.78 -10.87
CA ARG A 705 18.64 0.58 -12.33
C ARG A 705 20.11 0.56 -12.77
N PRO A 706 20.59 -0.50 -13.46
CA PRO A 706 21.94 -0.49 -14.01
C PRO A 706 22.08 0.68 -14.99
N ARG A 707 23.07 1.55 -14.75
CA ARG A 707 23.44 2.60 -15.72
C ARG A 707 23.78 1.91 -17.04
N PRO A 708 23.27 2.38 -18.19
CA PRO A 708 23.68 1.83 -19.48
C PRO A 708 25.20 2.00 -19.59
N ARG A 709 25.91 0.87 -19.75
CA ARG A 709 27.34 0.88 -20.11
C ARG A 709 27.45 1.71 -21.39
N ARG A 710 28.02 2.91 -21.30
CA ARG A 710 28.47 3.65 -22.47
C ARG A 710 29.45 2.74 -23.20
N ARG A 711 29.12 2.37 -24.44
CA ARG A 711 30.08 1.75 -25.35
C ARG A 711 31.21 2.76 -25.54
N ALA A 712 32.40 2.41 -25.05
CA ALA A 712 33.65 3.06 -25.40
C ALA A 712 34.25 2.33 -26.60
#